data_AF-A0A0F3QCK6-F1
#
_entry.id   AF-A0A0F3QCK6-F1
#
_cell.length_a   1.000
_cell.length_b   1.000
_cell.length_c   1.000
_cell.angle_alpha   90.00
_cell.angle_beta   90.00
_cell.angle_gamma   90.00
#
_symmetry.space_group_name_H-M   'P 1'
#
loop_
_entity.id
_entity.type
_entity.pdbx_description
1 polymer ?
#
loop_
_entity_poly.entity_id
_entity_poly.type
_entity_poly.pdbx_seq_one_letter_code
_entity_poly.pdbx_strand_id
1 'polypeptide(L)'
;MLDLKSLNTILFSNKESELKIAIKKISDQFEPEKAKNILAYAKTYNSNLLTEVDKLSKIVSDEEIINQFYNSETISPFFGFSSFKHLEEAKKSISQVQINTVKKNYSKLEIKNKELANAKKSSNSSVAQKLEQEIGKLQASLNNSPSQTALKILQHDIAKEQYVKSFKLSKLVADYIEENNTFHVGLKDHLIHKHAYDIIICLGGEVTQNQDIIAKLQNFLSDKGFLRATKPLHDAFSDFYLPKNKQNITLKKWQELISKHGFDAMKLFAIADRIEAKKAQNTEMQYIAPENLQDAIFIQTQLTYAKANEYSELAELALKYKLSEESFNRCLEIEKQKKNFDNLPNITIHGKDLDCKLESGTSLNGYHLVKLPINDLRAYILGDIVKDCQSIGGNSERCVIDGITRENNGFYVLLKNKNSAKQNAEIFTSDGKIDYQNFDIVGQAYGWLSNSGNLVLDSWENLRNEDEATKALNDDETIIPILQEFAKQVCNTTNIDRVVVGLGGKTPKKFKELEIKFPEIILEGFSYGDAKEQALIWQKPELTELENKINGYITKTEYKFELNRIDRAKALLDLIENEPNFSDFLNNSNHNLLKLLNLSAVSTDLKNFNYEYFKEFSNLNLNIIKRLVDDNRALEGYSKKFFTLEKLKDLPLDKIKILTQRHKFNSYEQNIFNFDDLKDLNIEEIKLLTSSTSIEGYENKYFTFNDFKGLNTKKIKALRGEEAVNGYSKEYFIFDELKNLDTALIKMLVSDEARSGYLDKYFTFDDLKNLDIDLIKVLTDRNNFINKGYEKQLFTFNDLKVLNIDTLKILTSSNILEGYEKQLFTFNDLKVLSSDKLKIATSPNIIDCYQLNYFKFKDFVELDVEKMQAIYDNIRGCQRVLSEEHCTFNDLKNVDPNKIKALTESIVILGYKSKYFTFNGLKDISLEKIQTLTSKEALIKYGNKDLKFEDFKASLEIADDHKTEMSEVSSFTDLVINNHEENVDIIGRDL
;
A
#
# COMPACT_ATOMS: atom_id res chain seq x y z
N MET A 1 23.00 -24.29 26.41
CA MET A 1 23.41 -23.30 25.40
C MET A 1 24.33 -23.99 24.41
N LEU A 2 24.05 -23.96 23.11
CA LEU A 2 24.83 -24.64 22.08
C LEU A 2 26.31 -24.17 22.08
N ASP A 3 27.28 -25.09 22.23
CA ASP A 3 28.72 -24.79 22.20
C ASP A 3 29.32 -25.13 20.82
N LEU A 4 29.22 -24.19 19.87
CA LEU A 4 29.72 -24.36 18.50
C LEU A 4 31.24 -24.56 18.45
N LYS A 5 32.00 -23.99 19.39
CA LYS A 5 33.45 -24.17 19.47
C LYS A 5 33.84 -25.62 19.79
N SER A 6 33.11 -26.27 20.69
CA SER A 6 33.33 -27.69 20.98
C SER A 6 32.96 -28.57 19.77
N LEU A 7 31.87 -28.27 19.07
CA LEU A 7 31.50 -28.97 17.83
C LEU A 7 32.56 -28.83 16.73
N ASN A 8 33.07 -27.62 16.52
CA ASN A 8 34.15 -27.34 15.57
C ASN A 8 35.45 -28.09 15.94
N THR A 9 35.77 -28.15 17.24
CA THR A 9 36.95 -28.88 17.73
C THR A 9 36.86 -30.37 17.38
N ILE A 10 35.69 -30.99 17.55
CA ILE A 10 35.47 -32.42 17.24
C ILE A 10 35.54 -32.66 15.72
N LEU A 11 35.01 -31.75 14.90
CA LEU A 11 35.03 -31.87 13.44
C LEU A 11 36.41 -31.69 12.81
N PHE A 12 37.27 -30.85 13.37
CA PHE A 12 38.49 -30.39 12.66
C PHE A 12 39.81 -30.42 13.45
N SER A 13 39.83 -30.68 14.77
CA SER A 13 41.09 -30.72 15.53
C SER A 13 41.77 -32.09 15.45
N ASN A 14 43.09 -32.10 15.26
CA ASN A 14 43.92 -33.31 15.30
C ASN A 14 44.64 -33.50 16.64
N LYS A 15 44.37 -32.65 17.63
CA LYS A 15 45.02 -32.72 18.95
C LYS A 15 44.15 -33.50 19.93
N GLU A 16 44.66 -34.64 20.38
CA GLU A 16 43.96 -35.53 21.30
C GLU A 16 43.50 -34.84 22.60
N SER A 17 44.29 -33.92 23.14
CA SER A 17 43.95 -33.18 24.36
C SER A 17 42.76 -32.24 24.19
N GLU A 18 42.63 -31.56 23.05
CA GLU A 18 41.51 -30.68 22.73
C GLU A 18 40.23 -31.50 22.45
N LEU A 19 40.37 -32.63 21.75
CA LEU A 19 39.29 -33.56 21.45
C LEU A 19 38.66 -34.15 22.72
N LYS A 20 39.47 -34.61 23.69
CA LYS A 20 38.96 -35.17 24.96
C LYS A 20 38.08 -34.17 25.72
N ILE A 21 38.48 -32.89 25.75
CA ILE A 21 37.73 -31.83 26.43
C ILE A 21 36.42 -31.55 25.70
N ALA A 22 36.45 -31.44 24.37
CA ALA A 22 35.27 -31.15 23.57
C ALA A 22 34.24 -32.30 23.62
N ILE A 23 34.70 -33.55 23.56
CA ILE A 23 33.84 -34.75 23.67
C ILE A 23 33.11 -34.76 25.00
N LYS A 24 33.84 -34.53 26.11
CA LYS A 24 33.23 -34.47 27.44
C LYS A 24 32.12 -33.41 27.49
N LYS A 25 32.39 -32.21 26.99
CA LYS A 25 31.40 -31.12 26.96
C LYS A 25 30.15 -31.48 26.15
N ILE A 26 30.30 -32.13 25.00
CA ILE A 26 29.15 -32.56 24.18
C ILE A 26 28.35 -33.67 24.89
N SER A 27 29.02 -34.65 25.48
CA SER A 27 28.38 -35.71 26.26
C SER A 27 27.65 -35.18 27.49
N ASP A 28 28.19 -34.15 28.16
CA ASP A 28 27.55 -33.50 29.31
C ASP A 28 26.37 -32.60 28.88
N GLN A 29 26.37 -32.14 27.62
CA GLN A 29 25.41 -31.15 27.11
C GLN A 29 24.16 -31.76 26.47
N PHE A 30 24.25 -32.95 25.88
CA PHE A 30 23.17 -33.57 25.11
C PHE A 30 22.81 -34.95 25.65
N GLU A 31 21.57 -35.37 25.41
CA GLU A 31 21.10 -36.73 25.73
C GLU A 31 22.04 -37.81 25.14
N PRO A 32 22.25 -38.95 25.84
CA PRO A 32 23.27 -39.93 25.46
C PRO A 32 23.21 -40.40 23.99
N GLU A 33 22.02 -40.68 23.46
CA GLU A 33 21.83 -41.07 22.05
C GLU A 33 22.15 -39.93 21.07
N LYS A 34 21.80 -38.69 21.42
CA LYS A 34 22.07 -37.50 20.62
C LYS A 34 23.57 -37.20 20.58
N ALA A 35 24.23 -37.26 21.74
CA ALA A 35 25.68 -37.12 21.85
C ALA A 35 26.42 -38.22 21.05
N LYS A 36 25.96 -39.47 21.13
CA LYS A 36 26.52 -40.59 20.36
C LYS A 36 26.44 -40.35 18.85
N ASN A 37 25.30 -39.87 18.34
CA ASN A 37 25.11 -39.57 16.92
C ASN A 37 25.98 -38.39 16.44
N ILE A 38 26.09 -37.32 17.25
CA ILE A 38 26.97 -36.17 16.96
C ILE A 38 28.43 -36.62 16.86
N LEU A 39 28.90 -37.44 17.81
CA LEU A 39 30.27 -37.97 17.83
C LEU A 39 30.53 -38.92 16.66
N ALA A 40 29.55 -39.75 16.29
CA ALA A 40 29.65 -40.65 15.14
C ALA A 40 29.73 -39.90 13.80
N TYR A 41 28.96 -38.82 13.63
CA TYR A 41 29.07 -37.96 12.46
C TYR A 41 30.48 -37.34 12.35
N ALA A 42 31.04 -36.84 13.45
CA ALA A 42 32.35 -36.20 13.44
C ALA A 42 33.52 -37.14 13.12
N LYS A 43 33.46 -38.43 13.52
CA LYS A 43 34.44 -39.46 13.11
C LYS A 43 34.60 -39.57 11.60
N THR A 44 33.52 -39.36 10.86
CA THR A 44 33.49 -39.49 9.39
C THR A 44 34.42 -38.49 8.70
N TYR A 45 34.64 -37.31 9.30
CA TYR A 45 35.53 -36.28 8.76
C TYR A 45 36.89 -36.21 9.46
N ASN A 46 37.08 -36.94 10.56
CA ASN A 46 38.30 -36.97 11.35
C ASN A 46 38.62 -38.40 11.82
N SER A 47 39.55 -39.06 11.14
CA SER A 47 39.89 -40.49 11.31
C SER A 47 40.57 -40.84 12.64
N ASN A 48 40.86 -39.86 13.50
CA ASN A 48 41.60 -40.05 14.76
C ASN A 48 40.70 -40.39 15.97
N LEU A 49 39.43 -40.75 15.78
CA LEU A 49 38.44 -40.97 16.86
C LEU A 49 37.85 -42.39 16.90
N LEU A 50 38.00 -43.08 18.05
CA LEU A 50 37.29 -44.27 18.63
C LEU A 50 36.82 -45.41 17.69
N THR A 51 37.03 -46.66 18.10
CA THR A 51 36.96 -47.88 17.29
C THR A 51 35.59 -48.49 16.95
N GLU A 52 34.46 -48.03 17.48
CA GLU A 52 33.15 -48.64 17.14
C GLU A 52 32.03 -47.59 17.09
N VAL A 53 31.44 -47.33 15.91
CA VAL A 53 30.03 -46.92 15.72
C VAL A 53 29.59 -47.28 14.29
N ASP A 54 28.39 -47.86 14.16
CA ASP A 54 27.76 -48.26 12.89
C ASP A 54 27.21 -47.10 12.02
N LYS A 55 27.03 -47.42 10.74
CA LYS A 55 26.62 -46.57 9.60
C LYS A 55 25.56 -45.50 9.91
N LEU A 56 25.89 -44.23 9.63
CA LEU A 56 24.97 -43.10 9.55
C LEU A 56 24.56 -42.76 8.10
N SER A 57 23.48 -41.98 7.95
CA SER A 57 22.82 -41.57 6.70
C SER A 57 23.69 -40.74 5.74
N LYS A 58 23.31 -40.73 4.45
CA LYS A 58 24.00 -40.13 3.28
C LYS A 58 24.95 -38.97 3.60
N ILE A 59 26.24 -39.27 3.59
CA ILE A 59 27.37 -38.33 3.72
C ILE A 59 27.58 -37.61 2.39
N VAL A 60 27.86 -36.31 2.44
CA VAL A 60 28.23 -35.48 1.29
C VAL A 60 29.75 -35.39 1.25
N SER A 61 30.38 -35.72 0.12
CA SER A 61 31.84 -35.68 0.01
C SER A 61 32.36 -34.25 -0.03
N ASP A 62 33.62 -34.01 0.37
CA ASP A 62 34.23 -32.68 0.23
C ASP A 62 34.23 -32.21 -1.23
N GLU A 63 34.37 -33.13 -2.18
CA GLU A 63 34.26 -32.84 -3.61
C GLU A 63 32.86 -32.36 -4.00
N GLU A 64 31.80 -32.98 -3.48
CA GLU A 64 30.41 -32.58 -3.73
C GLU A 64 30.08 -31.22 -3.07
N ILE A 65 30.55 -30.98 -1.84
CA ILE A 65 30.43 -29.68 -1.15
C ILE A 65 31.13 -28.59 -1.96
N ILE A 66 32.34 -28.85 -2.42
CA ILE A 66 33.15 -27.91 -3.20
C ILE A 66 32.52 -27.65 -4.59
N ASN A 67 31.96 -28.68 -5.24
CA ASN A 67 31.25 -28.50 -6.51
C ASN A 67 30.02 -27.61 -6.35
N GLN A 68 29.28 -27.73 -5.25
CA GLN A 68 28.17 -26.82 -4.96
C GLN A 68 28.64 -25.39 -4.72
N PHE A 69 29.75 -25.20 -4.01
CA PHE A 69 30.40 -23.89 -3.86
C PHE A 69 30.73 -23.24 -5.20
N TYR A 70 31.25 -24.02 -6.16
CA TYR A 70 31.59 -23.53 -7.50
C TYR A 70 30.41 -23.29 -8.43
N ASN A 71 29.30 -23.99 -8.22
CA ASN A 71 28.08 -23.81 -9.02
C ASN A 71 27.18 -22.67 -8.47
N SER A 72 27.58 -22.02 -7.38
CA SER A 72 26.85 -20.91 -6.78
C SER A 72 27.09 -19.60 -7.54
N GLU A 73 26.07 -19.16 -8.28
CA GLU A 73 25.97 -17.78 -8.80
C GLU A 73 25.72 -16.76 -7.66
N THR A 74 25.50 -17.22 -6.43
CA THR A 74 25.21 -16.37 -5.28
C THR A 74 26.46 -15.78 -4.62
N ILE A 75 27.61 -16.47 -4.64
CA ILE A 75 28.83 -16.01 -3.97
C ILE A 75 29.80 -15.26 -4.89
N SER A 76 30.04 -15.79 -6.10
CA SER A 76 31.14 -15.34 -6.98
C SER A 76 31.22 -13.82 -7.20
N PRO A 77 30.09 -13.07 -7.27
CA PRO A 77 30.17 -11.62 -7.50
C PRO A 77 30.74 -10.85 -6.29
N PHE A 78 30.57 -11.32 -5.06
CA PHE A 78 31.10 -10.68 -3.85
C PHE A 78 32.64 -10.72 -3.77
N PHE A 79 33.26 -11.66 -4.49
CA PHE A 79 34.70 -11.84 -4.55
C PHE A 79 35.30 -11.41 -5.90
N GLY A 80 34.52 -10.69 -6.73
CA GLY A 80 35.01 -10.03 -7.94
C GLY A 80 35.25 -10.96 -9.13
N PHE A 81 34.50 -12.06 -9.25
CA PHE A 81 34.54 -12.98 -10.39
C PHE A 81 33.16 -13.13 -11.04
N SER A 82 33.13 -13.12 -12.38
CA SER A 82 31.92 -13.36 -13.18
C SER A 82 31.52 -14.84 -13.22
N SER A 83 32.49 -15.76 -13.09
CA SER A 83 32.28 -17.19 -12.94
C SER A 83 33.52 -17.87 -12.36
N PHE A 84 33.35 -19.01 -11.67
CA PHE A 84 34.46 -19.79 -11.10
C PHE A 84 35.35 -20.45 -12.16
N LYS A 85 34.85 -20.64 -13.39
CA LYS A 85 35.63 -21.18 -14.53
C LYS A 85 36.81 -20.28 -14.91
N HIS A 86 36.62 -18.95 -14.88
CA HIS A 86 37.67 -17.98 -15.15
C HIS A 86 38.77 -17.95 -14.06
N LEU A 87 38.42 -18.32 -12.83
CA LEU A 87 39.38 -18.37 -11.72
C LEU A 87 40.34 -19.57 -11.83
N GLU A 88 39.83 -20.75 -12.18
CA GLU A 88 40.67 -21.95 -12.39
C GLU A 88 41.61 -21.79 -13.58
N GLU A 89 41.22 -21.02 -14.59
CA GLU A 89 42.11 -20.60 -15.69
C GLU A 89 43.17 -19.61 -15.21
N ALA A 90 42.81 -18.63 -14.36
CA ALA A 90 43.77 -17.70 -13.77
C ALA A 90 44.80 -18.39 -12.85
N LYS A 91 44.40 -19.44 -12.12
CA LYS A 91 45.32 -20.27 -11.30
C LYS A 91 46.42 -20.93 -12.13
N LYS A 92 46.20 -21.22 -13.41
CA LYS A 92 47.22 -21.77 -14.32
C LYS A 92 48.29 -20.75 -14.71
N SER A 93 48.00 -19.45 -14.56
CA SER A 93 48.86 -18.33 -14.98
C SER A 93 49.71 -17.73 -13.84
N ILE A 94 49.55 -18.21 -12.60
CA ILE A 94 50.22 -17.68 -11.39
C ILE A 94 50.82 -18.82 -10.57
N SER A 95 52.07 -18.66 -10.15
CA SER A 95 52.76 -19.65 -9.31
C SER A 95 52.35 -19.57 -7.83
N GLN A 96 52.43 -20.70 -7.13
CA GLN A 96 52.22 -20.77 -5.68
C GLN A 96 53.17 -19.85 -4.88
N VAL A 97 54.39 -19.65 -5.39
CA VAL A 97 55.40 -18.75 -4.79
C VAL A 97 54.93 -17.29 -4.81
N GLN A 98 54.26 -16.87 -5.88
CA GLN A 98 53.68 -15.53 -5.98
C GLN A 98 52.50 -15.35 -5.02
N ILE A 99 51.62 -16.35 -4.93
CA ILE A 99 50.50 -16.36 -3.96
C ILE A 99 51.02 -16.25 -2.53
N ASN A 100 52.04 -17.03 -2.16
CA ASN A 100 52.65 -17.01 -0.83
C ASN A 100 53.32 -15.66 -0.51
N THR A 101 53.92 -15.02 -1.51
CA THR A 101 54.53 -13.68 -1.39
C THR A 101 53.47 -12.60 -1.17
N VAL A 102 52.38 -12.65 -1.94
CA VAL A 102 51.22 -11.75 -1.77
C VAL A 102 50.58 -11.95 -0.41
N LYS A 103 50.39 -13.20 0.05
CA LYS A 103 49.92 -13.51 1.40
C LYS A 103 50.78 -12.83 2.47
N LYS A 104 52.11 -12.97 2.39
CA LYS A 104 53.05 -12.35 3.33
C LYS A 104 53.00 -10.82 3.32
N ASN A 105 52.95 -10.21 2.15
CA ASN A 105 52.89 -8.75 2.01
C ASN A 105 51.54 -8.19 2.49
N TYR A 106 50.45 -8.89 2.21
CA TYR A 106 49.11 -8.54 2.69
C TYR A 106 49.00 -8.67 4.22
N SER A 107 49.60 -9.71 4.83
CA SER A 107 49.77 -9.83 6.30
C SER A 107 50.50 -8.64 6.92
N LYS A 108 51.60 -8.22 6.32
CA LYS A 108 52.34 -7.04 6.79
C LYS A 108 51.50 -5.77 6.69
N LEU A 109 50.76 -5.61 5.59
CA LEU A 109 49.90 -4.45 5.37
C LEU A 109 48.81 -4.34 6.45
N GLU A 110 48.14 -5.45 6.80
CA GLU A 110 47.10 -5.44 7.85
C GLU A 110 47.64 -5.12 9.24
N ILE A 111 48.81 -5.68 9.60
CA ILE A 111 49.49 -5.36 10.87
C ILE A 111 49.81 -3.86 10.93
N LYS A 112 50.39 -3.32 9.86
CA LYS A 112 50.76 -1.90 9.77
C LYS A 112 49.54 -0.96 9.81
N ASN A 113 48.42 -1.35 9.20
CA ASN A 113 47.16 -0.60 9.30
C ASN A 113 46.61 -0.56 10.73
N LYS A 114 46.73 -1.65 11.51
CA LYS A 114 46.35 -1.68 12.93
C LYS A 114 47.28 -0.80 13.77
N GLU A 115 48.59 -0.85 13.52
CA GLU A 115 49.57 0.04 14.15
C GLU A 115 49.26 1.52 13.87
N LEU A 116 48.91 1.86 12.62
CA LEU A 116 48.55 3.21 12.21
C LEU A 116 47.28 3.71 12.91
N ALA A 117 46.23 2.88 12.98
CA ALA A 117 44.99 3.23 13.66
C ALA A 117 45.22 3.55 15.16
N ASN A 118 46.10 2.79 15.83
CA ASN A 118 46.47 3.03 17.22
C ASN A 118 47.33 4.29 17.37
N ALA A 119 48.28 4.54 16.47
CA ALA A 119 49.11 5.75 16.46
C ALA A 119 48.29 7.04 16.23
N LYS A 120 47.25 6.96 15.39
CA LYS A 120 46.30 8.08 15.17
C LYS A 120 45.46 8.37 16.42
N LYS A 121 45.02 7.33 17.14
CA LYS A 121 44.31 7.49 18.42
C LYS A 121 45.19 8.09 19.53
N SER A 122 46.49 7.81 19.52
CA SER A 122 47.44 8.35 20.50
C SER A 122 48.11 9.68 20.08
N SER A 123 47.63 10.31 19.00
CA SER A 123 48.13 11.61 18.49
C SER A 123 49.63 11.67 18.17
N ASN A 124 50.27 10.54 17.85
CA ASN A 124 51.73 10.49 17.60
C ASN A 124 52.06 10.67 16.10
N SER A 125 52.14 11.92 15.64
CA SER A 125 52.17 12.27 14.21
C SER A 125 53.39 11.73 13.44
N SER A 126 54.57 11.67 14.06
CA SER A 126 55.79 11.19 13.38
C SER A 126 55.78 9.67 13.12
N VAL A 127 55.19 8.90 14.03
CA VAL A 127 55.00 7.46 13.90
C VAL A 127 53.93 7.17 12.85
N ALA A 128 52.83 7.94 12.86
CA ALA A 128 51.77 7.83 11.87
C ALA A 128 52.30 8.09 10.44
N GLN A 129 53.11 9.13 10.21
CA GLN A 129 53.68 9.44 8.90
C GLN A 129 54.61 8.32 8.37
N LYS A 130 55.44 7.73 9.24
CA LYS A 130 56.31 6.60 8.85
C LYS A 130 55.48 5.36 8.48
N LEU A 131 54.45 5.07 9.26
CA LEU A 131 53.54 3.96 8.98
C LEU A 131 52.77 4.19 7.67
N GLU A 132 52.31 5.40 7.39
CA GLU A 132 51.65 5.76 6.12
C GLU A 132 52.58 5.55 4.91
N GLN A 133 53.85 5.91 5.01
CA GLN A 133 54.84 5.63 3.94
C GLN A 133 55.10 4.14 3.74
N GLU A 134 55.22 3.35 4.81
CA GLU A 134 55.39 1.90 4.75
C GLU A 134 54.14 1.21 4.16
N ILE A 135 52.95 1.66 4.55
CA ILE A 135 51.67 1.22 4.00
C ILE A 135 51.59 1.53 2.51
N GLY A 136 51.95 2.75 2.09
CA GLY A 136 51.95 3.14 0.67
C GLY A 136 52.86 2.27 -0.20
N LYS A 137 54.04 1.88 0.31
CA LYS A 137 54.95 0.94 -0.38
C LYS A 137 54.37 -0.46 -0.50
N LEU A 138 53.75 -0.97 0.57
CA LEU A 138 53.10 -2.29 0.56
C LEU A 138 51.88 -2.31 -0.37
N GLN A 139 51.08 -1.24 -0.38
CA GLN A 139 49.94 -1.09 -1.30
C GLN A 139 50.41 -1.02 -2.76
N ALA A 140 51.44 -0.24 -3.07
CA ALA A 140 52.01 -0.18 -4.42
C ALA A 140 52.52 -1.57 -4.89
N SER A 141 53.14 -2.34 -3.99
CA SER A 141 53.56 -3.72 -4.29
C SER A 141 52.40 -4.69 -4.51
N LEU A 142 51.22 -4.44 -3.93
CA LEU A 142 50.03 -5.29 -4.06
C LEU A 142 49.14 -4.86 -5.25
N ASN A 143 49.29 -3.62 -5.73
CA ASN A 143 48.48 -3.05 -6.81
C ASN A 143 48.96 -3.39 -8.22
N ASN A 144 50.08 -4.10 -8.40
CA ASN A 144 50.45 -4.61 -9.73
C ASN A 144 49.52 -5.77 -10.14
N SER A 145 49.25 -5.90 -11.44
CA SER A 145 48.27 -6.85 -11.98
C SER A 145 48.49 -8.32 -11.54
N PRO A 146 49.71 -8.88 -11.55
CA PRO A 146 49.95 -10.24 -11.06
C PRO A 146 49.64 -10.42 -9.56
N SER A 147 49.96 -9.42 -8.74
CA SER A 147 49.67 -9.47 -7.30
C SER A 147 48.19 -9.33 -7.00
N GLN A 148 47.45 -8.55 -7.79
CA GLN A 148 45.99 -8.45 -7.69
C GLN A 148 45.30 -9.77 -8.02
N THR A 149 45.71 -10.44 -9.09
CA THR A 149 45.16 -11.76 -9.45
C THR A 149 45.53 -12.82 -8.40
N ALA A 150 46.76 -12.81 -7.89
CA ALA A 150 47.18 -13.70 -6.79
C ALA A 150 46.42 -13.43 -5.48
N LEU A 151 46.10 -12.17 -5.17
CA LEU A 151 45.30 -11.80 -4.00
C LEU A 151 43.86 -12.30 -4.12
N LYS A 152 43.25 -12.19 -5.30
CA LYS A 152 41.90 -12.72 -5.55
C LYS A 152 41.84 -14.25 -5.43
N ILE A 153 42.86 -14.96 -5.94
CA ILE A 153 42.98 -16.43 -5.77
C ILE A 153 43.08 -16.79 -4.29
N LEU A 154 43.90 -16.05 -3.53
CA LEU A 154 44.07 -16.28 -2.11
C LEU A 154 42.77 -16.06 -1.31
N GLN A 155 42.03 -14.97 -1.58
CA GLN A 155 40.73 -14.68 -0.98
C GLN A 155 39.72 -15.80 -1.27
N HIS A 156 39.71 -16.29 -2.51
CA HIS A 156 38.87 -17.40 -2.91
C HIS A 156 39.19 -18.69 -2.15
N ASP A 157 40.47 -19.09 -2.07
CA ASP A 157 40.85 -20.34 -1.40
C ASP A 157 40.48 -20.33 0.09
N ILE A 158 40.55 -19.16 0.73
CA ILE A 158 40.08 -18.95 2.10
C ILE A 158 38.55 -19.06 2.17
N ALA A 159 37.81 -18.43 1.25
CA ALA A 159 36.35 -18.51 1.22
C ALA A 159 35.86 -19.95 1.04
N LYS A 160 36.54 -20.74 0.19
CA LYS A 160 36.28 -22.16 -0.01
C LYS A 160 36.51 -22.97 1.27
N GLU A 161 37.63 -22.74 1.98
CA GLU A 161 37.91 -23.42 3.25
C GLU A 161 36.86 -23.09 4.32
N GLN A 162 36.50 -21.81 4.44
CA GLN A 162 35.48 -21.35 5.38
C GLN A 162 34.10 -21.91 5.04
N TYR A 163 33.77 -22.00 3.75
CA TYR A 163 32.52 -22.59 3.28
C TYR A 163 32.39 -24.06 3.69
N VAL A 164 33.43 -24.87 3.44
CA VAL A 164 33.43 -26.29 3.83
C VAL A 164 33.24 -26.44 5.34
N LYS A 165 33.90 -25.59 6.15
CA LYS A 165 33.74 -25.59 7.61
C LYS A 165 32.32 -25.22 8.03
N SER A 166 31.77 -24.13 7.48
CA SER A 166 30.41 -23.68 7.77
C SER A 166 29.35 -24.68 7.33
N PHE A 167 29.53 -25.35 6.18
CA PHE A 167 28.62 -26.38 5.69
C PHE A 167 28.61 -27.59 6.62
N LYS A 168 29.77 -28.17 6.93
CA LYS A 168 29.87 -29.35 7.80
C LYS A 168 29.29 -29.09 9.19
N LEU A 169 29.53 -27.91 9.75
CA LEU A 169 28.92 -27.51 11.03
C LEU A 169 27.41 -27.33 10.90
N SER A 170 26.94 -26.61 9.88
CA SER A 170 25.50 -26.37 9.66
C SER A 170 24.74 -27.67 9.42
N LYS A 171 25.35 -28.63 8.72
CA LYS A 171 24.79 -29.96 8.50
C LYS A 171 24.72 -30.76 9.79
N LEU A 172 25.78 -30.78 10.59
CA LEU A 172 25.76 -31.42 11.91
C LEU A 172 24.64 -30.86 12.80
N VAL A 173 24.52 -29.54 12.84
CA VAL A 173 23.50 -28.84 13.63
C VAL A 173 22.10 -29.14 13.09
N ALA A 174 21.87 -29.06 11.79
CA ALA A 174 20.56 -29.30 11.18
C ALA A 174 20.09 -30.77 11.30
N ASP A 175 21.01 -31.73 11.11
CA ASP A 175 20.70 -33.16 11.11
C ASP A 175 20.53 -33.72 12.53
N TYR A 176 21.34 -33.25 13.48
CA TYR A 176 21.46 -33.88 14.81
C TYR A 176 21.20 -32.95 15.99
N ILE A 177 20.92 -31.66 15.79
CA ILE A 177 20.62 -30.73 16.89
C ILE A 177 19.23 -30.12 16.70
N GLU A 178 18.99 -29.48 15.56
CA GLU A 178 17.73 -28.82 15.20
C GLU A 178 16.71 -29.78 14.57
N GLU A 179 17.21 -30.90 14.03
CA GLU A 179 16.43 -31.99 13.40
C GLU A 179 15.46 -31.49 12.31
N ASN A 180 15.85 -30.41 11.61
CA ASN A 180 15.02 -29.71 10.63
C ASN A 180 15.32 -30.09 9.17
N ASN A 181 16.30 -30.98 8.94
CA ASN A 181 16.66 -31.48 7.60
C ASN A 181 15.97 -32.83 7.24
N THR A 182 14.97 -33.28 8.01
CA THR A 182 14.44 -34.65 7.96
C THR A 182 13.15 -34.83 7.13
N PHE A 183 12.49 -33.77 6.63
CA PHE A 183 11.10 -33.88 6.14
C PHE A 183 10.78 -33.55 4.67
N HIS A 184 11.75 -33.21 3.81
CA HIS A 184 11.46 -32.96 2.39
C HIS A 184 12.23 -33.89 1.44
N VAL A 185 11.53 -34.90 0.94
CA VAL A 185 11.99 -35.80 -0.13
C VAL A 185 12.06 -34.99 -1.43
N GLY A 186 13.22 -34.36 -1.69
CA GLY A 186 13.49 -33.66 -2.96
C GLY A 186 14.45 -32.46 -2.87
N LEU A 187 14.63 -31.86 -1.68
CA LEU A 187 15.45 -30.65 -1.45
C LEU A 187 16.56 -30.90 -0.41
N LYS A 188 17.16 -32.08 -0.41
CA LYS A 188 18.17 -32.43 0.61
C LYS A 188 19.35 -31.45 0.53
N ASP A 189 19.67 -30.84 1.67
CA ASP A 189 20.83 -29.97 1.92
C ASP A 189 20.83 -28.55 1.27
N HIS A 190 19.84 -28.16 0.47
CA HIS A 190 19.81 -26.80 -0.15
C HIS A 190 19.85 -25.67 0.89
N LEU A 191 19.08 -25.79 1.98
CA LEU A 191 19.05 -24.80 3.06
C LEU A 191 20.39 -24.73 3.82
N ILE A 192 21.09 -25.86 3.95
CA ILE A 192 22.41 -25.92 4.58
C ILE A 192 23.45 -25.23 3.71
N HIS A 193 23.42 -25.44 2.39
CA HIS A 193 24.25 -24.69 1.46
C HIS A 193 23.98 -23.19 1.54
N LYS A 194 22.70 -22.76 1.61
CA LYS A 194 22.32 -21.35 1.83
C LYS A 194 22.91 -20.81 3.13
N HIS A 195 22.71 -21.47 4.27
CA HIS A 195 23.26 -21.02 5.55
C HIS A 195 24.79 -20.90 5.51
N ALA A 196 25.47 -21.88 4.90
CA ALA A 196 26.92 -21.81 4.73
C ALA A 196 27.34 -20.59 3.90
N TYR A 197 26.59 -20.22 2.86
CA TYR A 197 26.80 -18.99 2.09
C TYR A 197 26.57 -17.72 2.91
N ASP A 198 25.46 -17.64 3.63
CA ASP A 198 25.13 -16.48 4.43
C ASP A 198 26.16 -16.25 5.56
N ILE A 199 26.64 -17.32 6.19
CA ILE A 199 27.69 -17.27 7.21
C ILE A 199 28.99 -16.69 6.64
N ILE A 200 29.48 -17.19 5.49
CA ILE A 200 30.75 -16.69 4.92
C ILE A 200 30.63 -15.24 4.43
N ILE A 201 29.46 -14.83 3.93
CA ILE A 201 29.26 -13.46 3.44
C ILE A 201 29.12 -12.50 4.63
N CYS A 202 28.32 -12.83 5.64
CA CYS A 202 28.09 -11.93 6.78
C CYS A 202 29.25 -11.89 7.78
N LEU A 203 29.95 -13.02 7.98
CA LEU A 203 30.92 -13.18 9.07
C LEU A 203 32.36 -13.49 8.59
N GLY A 204 32.59 -13.58 7.27
CA GLY A 204 33.90 -13.84 6.67
C GLY A 204 34.98 -12.76 6.91
N GLY A 205 36.20 -13.01 6.40
CA GLY A 205 37.41 -12.13 6.48
C GLY A 205 38.32 -12.39 7.70
N GLU A 206 39.64 -12.12 7.78
CA GLU A 206 40.71 -11.58 6.90
C GLU A 206 41.65 -12.70 6.37
N VAL A 207 42.45 -12.40 5.34
CA VAL A 207 43.40 -13.34 4.67
C VAL A 207 44.55 -13.84 5.56
N THR A 208 44.82 -13.14 6.67
CA THR A 208 46.13 -13.21 7.34
C THR A 208 46.07 -13.91 8.69
N GLN A 209 44.88 -14.05 9.28
CA GLN A 209 44.73 -14.52 10.66
C GLN A 209 44.07 -15.91 10.79
N ASN A 210 43.59 -16.52 9.70
CA ASN A 210 42.82 -17.76 9.78
C ASN A 210 41.76 -17.69 10.91
N GLN A 211 41.06 -16.55 10.99
CA GLN A 211 40.12 -16.29 12.08
C GLN A 211 39.05 -17.38 12.08
N ASP A 212 38.77 -17.90 13.28
CA ASP A 212 37.78 -18.95 13.47
C ASP A 212 36.38 -18.41 13.14
N ILE A 213 35.94 -18.63 11.89
CA ILE A 213 34.60 -18.29 11.39
C ILE A 213 33.51 -18.82 12.33
N ILE A 214 33.78 -19.92 13.05
CA ILE A 214 32.87 -20.48 14.05
C ILE A 214 32.82 -19.64 15.33
N ALA A 215 33.95 -19.08 15.78
CA ALA A 215 33.95 -18.18 16.93
C ALA A 215 33.14 -16.91 16.64
N LYS A 216 33.23 -16.38 15.40
CA LYS A 216 32.39 -15.25 14.96
C LYS A 216 30.91 -15.62 14.92
N LEU A 217 30.58 -16.80 14.39
CA LEU A 217 29.21 -17.31 14.38
C LEU A 217 28.65 -17.48 15.79
N GLN A 218 29.43 -18.06 16.70
CA GLN A 218 29.02 -18.21 18.10
C GLN A 218 28.76 -16.85 18.77
N ASN A 219 29.62 -15.86 18.55
CA ASN A 219 29.41 -14.51 19.08
C ASN A 219 28.14 -13.86 18.48
N PHE A 220 27.95 -13.97 17.16
CA PHE A 220 26.77 -13.45 16.48
C PHE A 220 25.47 -14.06 17.02
N LEU A 221 25.40 -15.38 17.17
CA LEU A 221 24.22 -16.07 17.72
C LEU A 221 24.02 -15.81 19.22
N SER A 222 25.05 -15.33 19.94
CA SER A 222 24.92 -14.94 21.35
C SER A 222 24.17 -13.62 21.54
N ASP A 223 24.34 -12.67 20.61
CA ASP A 223 23.89 -11.27 20.73
C ASP A 223 22.37 -11.11 20.93
N LYS A 224 21.56 -12.01 20.36
CA LYS A 224 20.09 -12.06 20.54
C LYS A 224 19.62 -13.32 21.26
N GLY A 225 20.53 -14.08 21.89
CA GLY A 225 20.19 -15.29 22.63
C GLY A 225 19.82 -16.51 21.76
N PHE A 226 20.08 -16.49 20.45
CA PHE A 226 19.79 -17.61 19.55
C PHE A 226 20.44 -18.91 19.99
N LEU A 227 21.61 -18.89 20.64
CA LEU A 227 22.25 -20.10 21.20
C LEU A 227 21.43 -20.81 22.30
N ARG A 228 20.35 -20.20 22.78
CA ARG A 228 19.37 -20.80 23.69
C ARG A 228 18.08 -21.23 22.97
N ALA A 229 17.89 -20.84 21.71
CA ALA A 229 16.76 -21.26 20.90
C ALA A 229 16.85 -22.76 20.57
N THR A 230 15.71 -23.34 20.21
CA THR A 230 15.63 -24.74 19.78
C THR A 230 16.26 -24.95 18.41
N LYS A 231 16.23 -23.93 17.54
CA LYS A 231 16.79 -23.96 16.17
C LYS A 231 17.72 -22.76 15.90
N PRO A 232 18.86 -22.67 16.60
CA PRO A 232 19.74 -21.49 16.60
C PRO A 232 20.21 -20.99 15.23
N LEU A 233 20.61 -21.87 14.32
CA LEU A 233 21.09 -21.50 12.98
C LEU A 233 19.94 -21.21 12.04
N HIS A 234 18.92 -22.07 12.03
CA HIS A 234 17.75 -21.85 11.18
C HIS A 234 17.07 -20.52 11.51
N ASP A 235 16.78 -20.24 12.78
CA ASP A 235 16.04 -19.04 13.17
C ASP A 235 16.85 -17.76 12.94
N ALA A 236 18.18 -17.86 12.92
CA ALA A 236 19.05 -16.73 12.64
C ALA A 236 19.11 -16.36 11.15
N PHE A 237 18.95 -17.33 10.23
CA PHE A 237 19.21 -17.16 8.79
C PHE A 237 18.00 -17.47 7.87
N SER A 238 16.88 -17.96 8.40
CA SER A 238 15.70 -18.35 7.62
C SER A 238 15.14 -17.21 6.77
N ASP A 239 15.02 -16.01 7.36
CA ASP A 239 14.44 -14.82 6.72
C ASP A 239 15.49 -13.82 6.21
N PHE A 240 16.75 -14.26 6.13
CA PHE A 240 17.85 -13.44 5.63
C PHE A 240 18.01 -13.58 4.12
N TYR A 241 18.12 -12.43 3.44
CA TYR A 241 18.36 -12.34 2.01
C TYR A 241 19.64 -11.55 1.73
N LEU A 242 20.39 -12.01 0.73
CA LEU A 242 21.53 -11.27 0.21
C LEU A 242 21.07 -10.12 -0.69
N PRO A 243 21.86 -9.03 -0.77
CA PRO A 243 21.65 -7.95 -1.74
C PRO A 243 21.44 -8.41 -3.18
N LYS A 244 20.61 -7.65 -3.91
CA LYS A 244 20.33 -7.94 -5.33
C LYS A 244 21.57 -7.69 -6.20
N ASN A 245 22.19 -6.52 -6.08
CA ASN A 245 23.42 -6.21 -6.82
C ASN A 245 24.68 -6.45 -5.96
N LYS A 246 25.25 -7.63 -6.11
CA LYS A 246 26.39 -8.12 -5.31
C LYS A 246 27.76 -7.57 -5.72
N GLN A 247 27.88 -6.99 -6.92
CA GLN A 247 29.16 -6.48 -7.45
C GLN A 247 29.53 -5.10 -6.89
N ASN A 248 28.54 -4.37 -6.39
CA ASN A 248 28.66 -2.97 -5.99
C ASN A 248 28.49 -2.80 -4.47
N ILE A 249 29.17 -3.65 -3.69
CA ILE A 249 29.05 -3.70 -2.23
C ILE A 249 30.43 -3.77 -1.60
N THR A 250 30.68 -2.89 -0.64
CA THR A 250 31.89 -2.87 0.17
C THR A 250 31.79 -3.93 1.28
N LEU A 251 31.86 -5.20 0.90
CA LEU A 251 31.58 -6.35 1.79
C LEU A 251 32.33 -6.29 3.14
N LYS A 252 33.61 -5.93 3.13
CA LYS A 252 34.43 -5.85 4.35
C LYS A 252 33.83 -4.89 5.38
N LYS A 253 33.30 -3.74 4.94
CA LYS A 253 32.70 -2.74 5.84
C LYS A 253 31.40 -3.24 6.46
N TRP A 254 30.57 -3.92 5.67
CA TRP A 254 29.37 -4.56 6.19
C TRP A 254 29.67 -5.70 7.16
N GLN A 255 30.68 -6.53 6.88
CA GLN A 255 31.14 -7.56 7.81
C GLN A 255 31.64 -6.95 9.14
N GLU A 256 32.33 -5.81 9.11
CA GLU A 256 32.73 -5.05 10.32
C GLU A 256 31.50 -4.58 11.11
N LEU A 257 30.47 -4.05 10.43
CA LEU A 257 29.23 -3.59 11.06
C LEU A 257 28.43 -4.75 11.66
N ILE A 258 28.26 -5.85 10.93
CA ILE A 258 27.58 -7.07 11.39
C ILE A 258 28.32 -7.66 12.59
N SER A 259 29.64 -7.71 12.56
CA SER A 259 30.44 -8.23 13.68
C SER A 259 30.28 -7.37 14.95
N LYS A 260 30.00 -6.07 14.81
CA LYS A 260 29.88 -5.13 15.92
C LYS A 260 28.44 -4.97 16.43
N HIS A 261 27.46 -5.02 15.55
CA HIS A 261 26.06 -4.68 15.81
C HIS A 261 25.09 -5.85 15.56
N GLY A 262 25.62 -7.03 15.24
CA GLY A 262 24.87 -8.27 15.14
C GLY A 262 23.72 -8.20 14.13
N PHE A 263 22.56 -8.66 14.59
CA PHE A 263 21.38 -8.88 13.75
C PHE A 263 20.83 -7.59 13.13
N ASP A 264 20.94 -6.45 13.82
CA ASP A 264 20.39 -5.18 13.34
C ASP A 264 21.16 -4.66 12.12
N ALA A 265 22.48 -4.83 12.09
CA ALA A 265 23.30 -4.57 10.90
C ALA A 265 23.06 -5.60 9.78
N MET A 266 22.79 -6.86 10.12
CA MET A 266 22.51 -7.90 9.13
C MET A 266 21.22 -7.62 8.34
N LYS A 267 20.17 -7.09 8.98
CA LYS A 267 18.94 -6.67 8.29
C LYS A 267 19.20 -5.57 7.25
N LEU A 268 20.02 -4.58 7.61
CA LEU A 268 20.40 -3.49 6.71
C LEU A 268 21.28 -4.00 5.57
N PHE A 269 22.13 -4.99 5.84
CA PHE A 269 22.98 -5.59 4.82
C PHE A 269 22.17 -6.20 3.67
N ALA A 270 20.96 -6.70 3.90
CA ALA A 270 20.09 -7.24 2.83
C ALA A 270 19.75 -6.23 1.72
N ILE A 271 19.86 -4.93 2.01
CA ILE A 271 19.63 -3.82 1.07
C ILE A 271 20.89 -2.95 0.88
N ALA A 272 22.06 -3.51 1.18
CA ALA A 272 23.34 -2.78 1.14
C ALA A 272 23.64 -2.15 -0.23
N ASP A 273 23.28 -2.79 -1.32
CA ASP A 273 23.46 -2.26 -2.68
C ASP A 273 22.72 -0.93 -2.88
N ARG A 274 21.49 -0.82 -2.36
CA ARG A 274 20.71 0.42 -2.40
C ARG A 274 21.27 1.48 -1.46
N ILE A 275 21.73 1.07 -0.27
CA ILE A 275 22.33 1.97 0.73
C ILE A 275 23.61 2.60 0.18
N GLU A 276 24.53 1.79 -0.36
CA GLU A 276 25.80 2.29 -0.91
C GLU A 276 25.59 3.18 -2.13
N ALA A 277 24.66 2.81 -3.02
CA ALA A 277 24.31 3.63 -4.17
C ALA A 277 23.72 4.99 -3.75
N LYS A 278 22.85 5.01 -2.73
CA LYS A 278 22.26 6.27 -2.22
C LYS A 278 23.31 7.16 -1.55
N LYS A 279 24.24 6.58 -0.77
CA LYS A 279 25.33 7.32 -0.14
C LYS A 279 26.29 7.91 -1.19
N ALA A 280 26.58 7.14 -2.24
CA ALA A 280 27.46 7.55 -3.32
C ALA A 280 26.95 8.73 -4.14
N GLN A 281 25.63 8.89 -4.31
CA GLN A 281 25.03 10.06 -5.00
C GLN A 281 25.47 11.41 -4.42
N ASN A 282 25.90 11.44 -3.16
CA ASN A 282 26.37 12.65 -2.49
C ASN A 282 27.90 12.86 -2.60
N THR A 283 28.59 12.07 -3.44
CA THR A 283 30.04 12.07 -3.61
C THR A 283 30.44 11.84 -5.08
N GLU A 284 31.68 12.14 -5.46
CA GLU A 284 32.23 11.74 -6.78
C GLU A 284 32.55 10.24 -6.88
N MET A 285 32.31 9.45 -5.81
CA MET A 285 32.54 8.02 -5.80
C MET A 285 31.31 7.25 -6.28
N GLN A 286 31.53 6.08 -6.88
CA GLN A 286 30.45 5.27 -7.44
C GLN A 286 29.66 4.48 -6.39
N TYR A 287 30.30 4.04 -5.28
CA TYR A 287 29.71 3.29 -4.16
C TYR A 287 30.46 3.56 -2.86
N ILE A 288 29.76 3.78 -1.74
CA ILE A 288 30.37 4.02 -0.42
C ILE A 288 29.57 3.28 0.67
N ALA A 289 30.25 2.44 1.46
CA ALA A 289 29.65 1.81 2.64
C ALA A 289 29.34 2.80 3.78
N PRO A 290 28.31 2.51 4.60
CA PRO A 290 28.01 3.33 5.77
C PRO A 290 29.15 3.28 6.80
N GLU A 291 29.33 4.38 7.53
CA GLU A 291 30.40 4.54 8.52
C GLU A 291 30.10 3.79 9.82
N ASN A 292 28.81 3.72 10.18
CA ASN A 292 28.30 3.12 11.40
C ASN A 292 26.83 2.69 11.21
N LEU A 293 26.26 2.03 12.23
CA LEU A 293 24.87 1.55 12.16
C LEU A 293 23.85 2.68 11.99
N GLN A 294 24.03 3.82 12.67
CA GLN A 294 23.09 4.94 12.62
C GLN A 294 23.04 5.56 11.22
N ASP A 295 24.21 5.72 10.59
CA ASP A 295 24.33 6.19 9.20
C ASP A 295 23.60 5.25 8.22
N ALA A 296 23.70 3.93 8.42
CA ALA A 296 22.96 2.96 7.61
C ALA A 296 21.43 3.05 7.82
N ILE A 297 20.97 3.25 9.06
CA ILE A 297 19.54 3.45 9.38
C ILE A 297 19.04 4.74 8.72
N PHE A 298 19.78 5.83 8.83
CA PHE A 298 19.40 7.10 8.22
C PHE A 298 19.32 7.02 6.69
N ILE A 299 20.25 6.34 6.03
CA ILE A 299 20.15 6.11 4.58
C ILE A 299 18.94 5.24 4.25
N GLN A 300 18.61 4.25 5.10
CA GLN A 300 17.40 3.45 4.92
C GLN A 300 16.12 4.31 5.01
N THR A 301 16.05 5.30 5.90
CA THR A 301 14.89 6.21 5.94
C THR A 301 14.78 7.02 4.66
N GLN A 302 15.89 7.52 4.10
CA GLN A 302 15.92 8.23 2.80
C GLN A 302 15.54 7.34 1.60
N LEU A 303 15.79 6.03 1.69
CA LEU A 303 15.36 5.06 0.68
C LEU A 303 13.87 4.71 0.79
N THR A 304 13.26 4.97 1.95
CA THR A 304 11.87 4.63 2.26
C THR A 304 10.93 5.83 2.11
N TYR A 305 11.40 7.02 2.48
CA TYR A 305 10.60 8.25 2.47
C TYR A 305 11.32 9.33 1.67
N ALA A 306 10.66 9.89 0.65
CA ALA A 306 11.25 10.94 -0.18
C ALA A 306 11.65 12.19 0.63
N LYS A 307 10.89 12.49 1.69
CA LYS A 307 11.07 13.65 2.59
C LYS A 307 11.80 13.33 3.89
N ALA A 308 12.53 12.21 3.99
CA ALA A 308 13.20 11.80 5.24
C ALA A 308 14.10 12.88 5.87
N ASN A 309 14.68 13.76 5.04
CA ASN A 309 15.56 14.84 5.48
C ASN A 309 14.84 16.03 6.15
N GLU A 310 13.53 16.18 5.97
CA GLU A 310 12.77 17.27 6.60
C GLU A 310 12.70 17.08 8.13
N TYR A 311 12.62 15.84 8.61
CA TYR A 311 12.70 15.52 10.04
C TYR A 311 13.24 14.10 10.28
N SER A 312 14.56 13.97 10.44
CA SER A 312 15.26 12.67 10.55
C SER A 312 14.80 11.80 11.72
N GLU A 313 14.64 12.38 12.93
CA GLU A 313 14.23 11.64 14.14
C GLU A 313 12.83 11.02 13.95
N LEU A 314 11.91 11.75 13.30
CA LEU A 314 10.58 11.27 12.96
C LEU A 314 10.62 10.18 11.86
N ALA A 315 11.48 10.33 10.86
CA ALA A 315 11.64 9.34 9.79
C ALA A 315 12.17 7.99 10.32
N GLU A 316 13.11 8.04 11.28
CA GLU A 316 13.61 6.84 11.97
C GLU A 316 12.50 6.16 12.79
N LEU A 317 11.69 6.95 13.50
CA LEU A 317 10.55 6.43 14.25
C LEU A 317 9.50 5.82 13.31
N ALA A 318 9.17 6.50 12.21
CA ALA A 318 8.25 6.03 11.18
C ALA A 318 8.71 4.69 10.58
N LEU A 319 10.00 4.57 10.27
CA LEU A 319 10.59 3.33 9.75
C LEU A 319 10.49 2.19 10.78
N LYS A 320 10.77 2.47 12.06
CA LYS A 320 10.71 1.49 13.15
C LYS A 320 9.30 0.90 13.31
N TYR A 321 8.27 1.74 13.21
CA TYR A 321 6.86 1.34 13.32
C TYR A 321 6.21 1.04 11.96
N LYS A 322 7.01 1.03 10.88
CA LYS A 322 6.61 0.67 9.51
C LYS A 322 5.47 1.53 8.94
N LEU A 323 5.50 2.83 9.22
CA LEU A 323 4.54 3.79 8.63
C LEU A 323 4.71 3.85 7.10
N SER A 324 3.60 4.03 6.39
CA SER A 324 3.61 4.30 4.95
C SER A 324 4.22 5.68 4.65
N GLU A 325 4.62 5.91 3.40
CA GLU A 325 5.09 7.23 2.96
C GLU A 325 4.01 8.32 3.12
N GLU A 326 2.74 7.96 2.86
CA GLU A 326 1.60 8.86 3.07
C GLU A 326 1.46 9.25 4.55
N SER A 327 1.47 8.28 5.47
CA SER A 327 1.40 8.56 6.91
C SER A 327 2.58 9.38 7.40
N PHE A 328 3.81 9.10 6.92
CA PHE A 328 4.98 9.90 7.27
C PHE A 328 4.84 11.36 6.80
N ASN A 329 4.45 11.56 5.54
CA ASN A 329 4.20 12.91 5.00
C ASN A 329 3.08 13.62 5.77
N ARG A 330 2.05 12.89 6.20
CA ARG A 330 0.98 13.41 7.05
C ARG A 330 1.51 13.88 8.40
N CYS A 331 2.40 13.13 9.06
CA CYS A 331 3.06 13.56 10.29
C CYS A 331 3.86 14.86 10.09
N LEU A 332 4.59 15.00 8.98
CA LEU A 332 5.34 16.24 8.67
C LEU A 332 4.42 17.47 8.54
N GLU A 333 3.24 17.31 7.94
CA GLU A 333 2.28 18.42 7.84
C GLU A 333 1.66 18.80 9.19
N ILE A 334 1.42 17.81 10.06
CA ILE A 334 0.89 18.03 11.41
C ILE A 334 1.94 18.70 12.32
N GLU A 335 3.22 18.32 12.20
CA GLU A 335 4.31 18.92 13.00
C GLU A 335 4.39 20.45 12.81
N LYS A 336 4.05 20.96 11.62
CA LYS A 336 3.99 22.41 11.34
C LYS A 336 2.92 23.15 12.15
N GLN A 337 1.91 22.44 12.65
CA GLN A 337 0.77 22.96 13.41
C GLN A 337 0.84 22.60 14.90
N LYS A 338 1.96 22.01 15.33
CA LYS A 338 2.15 21.53 16.70
C LYS A 338 2.06 22.65 17.71
N LYS A 339 1.41 22.36 18.83
CA LYS A 339 1.28 23.31 19.95
C LYS A 339 2.61 23.50 20.68
N ASN A 340 2.80 24.69 21.24
CA ASN A 340 4.00 25.02 22.02
C ASN A 340 3.82 24.80 23.53
N PHE A 341 2.59 24.63 23.99
CA PHE A 341 2.23 24.28 25.36
C PHE A 341 0.86 23.60 25.37
N ASP A 342 0.47 23.03 26.52
CA ASP A 342 -0.92 22.65 26.75
C ASP A 342 -1.32 22.88 28.22
N ASN A 343 -2.62 22.95 28.45
CA ASN A 343 -3.27 23.28 29.72
C ASN A 343 -3.58 22.04 30.56
N LEU A 344 -3.12 20.86 30.14
CA LEU A 344 -3.41 19.62 30.85
C LEU A 344 -2.53 19.46 32.09
N PRO A 345 -3.04 18.90 33.20
CA PRO A 345 -2.25 18.65 34.40
C PRO A 345 -1.03 17.77 34.11
N ASN A 346 0.15 18.26 34.49
CA ASN A 346 1.40 17.52 34.39
C ASN A 346 1.76 16.89 35.75
N ILE A 347 1.11 15.77 36.06
CA ILE A 347 1.31 15.02 37.31
C ILE A 347 1.93 13.66 36.97
N THR A 348 2.95 13.28 37.74
CA THR A 348 3.61 11.97 37.64
C THR A 348 3.22 11.12 38.83
N ILE A 349 2.72 9.91 38.58
CA ILE A 349 2.46 8.91 39.62
C ILE A 349 3.50 7.81 39.51
N HIS A 350 4.22 7.53 40.59
CA HIS A 350 5.06 6.34 40.68
C HIS A 350 4.31 5.23 41.41
N GLY A 351 4.13 4.08 40.76
CA GLY A 351 3.40 2.94 41.33
C GLY A 351 4.02 2.41 42.63
N LYS A 352 5.32 2.63 42.85
CA LYS A 352 6.00 2.29 44.10
C LYS A 352 5.51 3.07 45.32
N ASP A 353 4.91 4.25 45.10
CA ASP A 353 4.44 5.14 46.17
C ASP A 353 2.98 4.80 46.58
N LEU A 354 2.34 3.86 45.86
CA LEU A 354 0.97 3.41 46.12
C LEU A 354 0.98 2.17 47.02
N ASP A 355 0.47 2.30 48.24
CA ASP A 355 0.27 1.19 49.17
C ASP A 355 -1.06 0.48 48.90
N CYS A 356 -1.14 -0.30 47.82
CA CYS A 356 -2.32 -1.11 47.51
C CYS A 356 -1.97 -2.54 47.09
N LYS A 357 -2.78 -3.50 47.54
CA LYS A 357 -2.69 -4.91 47.16
C LYS A 357 -3.67 -5.20 46.02
N LEU A 358 -3.14 -5.58 44.87
CA LEU A 358 -3.91 -6.08 43.74
C LEU A 358 -4.38 -7.53 44.01
N GLU A 359 -5.55 -7.90 43.52
CA GLU A 359 -6.13 -9.25 43.58
C GLU A 359 -5.24 -10.28 42.89
N SER A 360 -4.57 -9.90 41.79
CA SER A 360 -3.59 -10.74 41.09
C SER A 360 -2.28 -10.95 41.87
N GLY A 361 -2.03 -10.19 42.93
CA GLY A 361 -0.73 -10.14 43.61
C GLY A 361 0.36 -9.41 42.81
N THR A 362 0.01 -8.79 41.68
CA THR A 362 0.94 -7.99 40.87
C THR A 362 1.43 -6.78 41.67
N SER A 363 2.74 -6.52 41.61
CA SER A 363 3.34 -5.33 42.22
C SER A 363 3.25 -4.13 41.27
N LEU A 364 2.87 -2.97 41.80
CA LEU A 364 2.92 -1.69 41.08
C LEU A 364 4.34 -1.13 40.94
N ASN A 365 5.35 -1.77 41.57
CA ASN A 365 6.73 -1.35 41.48
C ASN A 365 7.22 -1.39 40.03
N GLY A 366 7.69 -0.25 39.54
CA GLY A 366 8.17 -0.08 38.16
C GLY A 366 7.11 0.32 37.16
N TYR A 367 5.87 0.61 37.59
CA TYR A 367 4.87 1.30 36.77
C TYR A 367 4.84 2.79 37.09
N HIS A 368 4.64 3.61 36.06
CA HIS A 368 4.60 5.07 36.20
C HIS A 368 3.57 5.67 35.25
N LEU A 369 2.67 6.51 35.75
CA LEU A 369 1.79 7.32 34.88
C LEU A 369 2.41 8.69 34.71
N VAL A 370 2.55 9.13 33.46
CA VAL A 370 3.03 10.47 33.12
C VAL A 370 2.20 11.08 32.00
N LYS A 371 2.17 12.41 31.97
CA LYS A 371 1.76 13.14 30.78
C LYS A 371 2.85 13.01 29.72
N LEU A 372 2.49 12.69 28.48
CA LEU A 372 3.44 12.64 27.37
C LEU A 372 3.93 14.07 27.06
N PRO A 373 5.25 14.33 26.99
CA PRO A 373 5.77 15.63 26.62
C PRO A 373 5.26 16.06 25.25
N ILE A 374 4.95 17.35 25.08
CA ILE A 374 4.41 17.90 23.81
C ILE A 374 5.32 17.65 22.61
N ASN A 375 6.63 17.52 22.85
CA ASN A 375 7.63 17.32 21.82
C ASN A 375 7.95 15.85 21.54
N ASP A 376 7.28 14.91 22.22
CA ASP A 376 7.54 13.48 21.99
C ASP A 376 6.91 13.00 20.68
N LEU A 377 7.75 12.56 19.76
CA LEU A 377 7.33 12.06 18.44
C LEU A 377 6.49 10.79 18.50
N ARG A 378 6.45 10.09 19.63
CA ARG A 378 5.57 8.92 19.78
C ARG A 378 4.10 9.30 19.82
N ALA A 379 3.77 10.57 20.07
CA ALA A 379 2.40 11.07 19.98
C ALA A 379 1.73 10.69 18.65
N TYR A 380 2.48 10.70 17.53
CA TYR A 380 1.98 10.32 16.19
C TYR A 380 1.55 8.85 16.07
N ILE A 381 2.03 7.97 16.94
CA ILE A 381 2.00 6.51 16.76
C ILE A 381 1.68 5.76 18.07
N LEU A 382 1.06 6.42 19.06
CA LEU A 382 0.73 5.78 20.34
C LEU A 382 -0.13 4.53 20.14
N GLY A 383 -1.10 4.58 19.24
CA GLY A 383 -1.90 3.43 18.85
C GLY A 383 -1.05 2.26 18.36
N ASP A 384 -0.04 2.49 17.53
CA ASP A 384 0.84 1.42 17.02
C ASP A 384 1.70 0.80 18.14
N ILE A 385 2.04 1.62 19.14
CA ILE A 385 2.80 1.18 20.33
C ILE A 385 1.94 0.28 21.22
N VAL A 386 0.68 0.66 21.49
CA VAL A 386 -0.23 -0.11 22.36
C VAL A 386 -1.18 -1.06 21.63
N LYS A 387 -1.06 -1.16 20.30
CA LYS A 387 -1.94 -1.93 19.40
C LYS A 387 -3.41 -1.48 19.46
N ASP A 388 -3.64 -0.20 19.23
CA ASP A 388 -4.94 0.45 19.08
C ASP A 388 -4.97 1.37 17.84
N CYS A 389 -6.14 1.90 17.49
CA CYS A 389 -6.41 2.72 16.31
C CYS A 389 -5.98 4.20 16.41
N GLN A 390 -5.46 4.65 17.56
CA GLN A 390 -5.03 6.03 17.81
C GLN A 390 -3.62 6.33 17.27
N SER A 391 -3.45 6.24 15.94
CA SER A 391 -2.20 6.57 15.21
C SER A 391 -2.51 7.40 13.95
N ILE A 392 -1.52 8.09 13.40
CA ILE A 392 -1.65 8.74 12.08
C ILE A 392 -1.81 7.69 10.97
N GLY A 393 -2.91 7.80 10.20
CA GLY A 393 -3.35 6.80 9.22
C GLY A 393 -4.25 5.69 9.80
N GLY A 394 -4.59 5.75 11.09
CA GLY A 394 -5.56 4.87 11.75
C GLY A 394 -6.98 5.44 11.80
N ASN A 395 -7.95 4.63 12.22
CA ASN A 395 -9.37 5.03 12.30
C ASN A 395 -9.63 6.22 13.23
N SER A 396 -8.77 6.42 14.24
CA SER A 396 -8.89 7.49 15.24
C SER A 396 -7.83 8.58 15.07
N GLU A 397 -7.30 8.78 13.85
CA GLU A 397 -6.29 9.80 13.51
C GLU A 397 -6.64 11.18 14.08
N ARG A 398 -7.93 11.55 14.09
CA ARG A 398 -8.34 12.88 14.53
C ARG A 398 -7.98 13.19 15.99
N CYS A 399 -8.05 12.22 16.91
CA CYS A 399 -7.62 12.41 18.30
C CYS A 399 -6.11 12.65 18.39
N VAL A 400 -5.34 11.99 17.53
CA VAL A 400 -3.90 12.19 17.45
C VAL A 400 -3.57 13.61 17.03
N ILE A 401 -4.23 14.10 15.96
CA ILE A 401 -4.08 15.48 15.48
C ILE A 401 -4.47 16.48 16.58
N ASP A 402 -5.64 16.33 17.19
CA ASP A 402 -6.12 17.27 18.20
C ASP A 402 -5.21 17.25 19.45
N GLY A 403 -4.71 16.09 19.87
CA GLY A 403 -3.75 16.00 20.98
C GLY A 403 -2.38 16.64 20.71
N ILE A 404 -1.95 16.71 19.44
CA ILE A 404 -0.69 17.36 19.02
C ILE A 404 -0.88 18.87 18.79
N THR A 405 -2.03 19.29 18.27
CA THR A 405 -2.24 20.65 17.76
C THR A 405 -3.02 21.56 18.69
N ARG A 406 -3.77 21.02 19.67
CA ARG A 406 -4.63 21.81 20.56
C ARG A 406 -4.10 21.90 21.98
N GLU A 407 -4.21 23.09 22.56
CA GLU A 407 -3.70 23.40 23.89
C GLU A 407 -4.56 22.79 25.01
N ASN A 408 -5.83 22.46 24.78
CA ASN A 408 -6.67 21.81 25.81
C ASN A 408 -6.75 20.29 25.67
N ASN A 409 -5.84 19.69 24.89
CA ASN A 409 -5.81 18.27 24.57
C ASN A 409 -4.37 17.73 24.73
N GLY A 410 -4.19 16.41 24.77
CA GLY A 410 -2.86 15.78 24.88
C GLY A 410 -2.94 14.31 25.26
N PHE A 411 -1.83 13.72 25.69
CA PHE A 411 -1.76 12.29 25.98
C PHE A 411 -1.19 12.01 27.37
N TYR A 412 -1.70 10.96 27.99
CA TYR A 412 -1.14 10.34 29.18
C TYR A 412 -0.69 8.93 28.82
N VAL A 413 0.43 8.49 29.39
CA VAL A 413 1.00 7.17 29.13
C VAL A 413 1.36 6.46 30.43
N LEU A 414 1.07 5.16 30.47
CA LEU A 414 1.58 4.26 31.50
C LEU A 414 2.90 3.66 31.00
N LEU A 415 3.95 3.93 31.75
CA LEU A 415 5.29 3.42 31.55
C LEU A 415 5.54 2.21 32.44
N LYS A 416 6.32 1.25 31.94
CA LYS A 416 6.81 0.10 32.69
C LYS A 416 8.32 -0.03 32.55
N ASN A 417 9.00 -0.37 33.65
CA ASN A 417 10.42 -0.67 33.64
C ASN A 417 10.74 -1.85 32.70
N LYS A 418 11.77 -1.67 31.88
CA LYS A 418 12.38 -2.77 31.13
C LYS A 418 13.09 -3.73 32.07
N ASN A 419 13.19 -4.99 31.67
CA ASN A 419 14.02 -5.98 32.38
C ASN A 419 15.50 -5.56 32.44
N SER A 420 15.96 -4.77 31.46
CA SER A 420 17.30 -4.21 31.38
C SER A 420 17.43 -2.83 32.04
N ALA A 421 16.39 -2.33 32.72
CA ALA A 421 16.40 -0.99 33.28
C ALA A 421 17.48 -0.83 34.36
N LYS A 422 18.14 0.33 34.37
CA LYS A 422 19.05 0.71 35.45
C LYS A 422 18.29 0.81 36.76
N GLN A 423 18.94 0.39 37.85
CA GLN A 423 18.39 0.57 39.19
C GLN A 423 18.22 2.08 39.47
N ASN A 424 17.00 2.50 39.85
CA ASN A 424 16.61 3.89 40.06
C ASN A 424 16.75 4.80 38.81
N ALA A 425 16.46 4.28 37.61
CA ALA A 425 16.38 5.12 36.42
C ALA A 425 15.38 6.27 36.59
N GLU A 426 15.78 7.49 36.22
CA GLU A 426 14.88 8.64 36.14
C GLU A 426 13.97 8.51 34.91
N ILE A 427 12.70 8.87 35.04
CA ILE A 427 11.71 8.74 33.95
C ILE A 427 12.08 9.66 32.78
N PHE A 428 12.54 10.87 33.11
CA PHE A 428 12.88 11.90 32.14
C PHE A 428 14.40 12.04 32.03
N THR A 429 14.89 12.19 30.81
CA THR A 429 16.27 12.59 30.52
C THR A 429 16.47 14.08 30.85
N SER A 430 17.72 14.53 30.87
CA SER A 430 18.06 15.92 31.23
C SER A 430 17.49 16.98 30.27
N ASP A 431 17.10 16.59 29.05
CA ASP A 431 16.40 17.41 28.05
C ASP A 431 14.86 17.29 28.13
N GLY A 432 14.32 16.62 29.15
CA GLY A 432 12.88 16.50 29.41
C GLY A 432 12.14 15.48 28.55
N LYS A 433 12.86 14.64 27.77
CA LYS A 433 12.27 13.51 27.04
C LYS A 433 12.10 12.31 27.96
N ILE A 434 11.20 11.38 27.64
CA ILE A 434 11.09 10.12 28.38
C ILE A 434 12.28 9.21 28.03
N ASP A 435 12.89 8.56 29.03
CA ASP A 435 14.01 7.64 28.83
C ASP A 435 13.56 6.26 28.33
N TYR A 436 13.30 6.18 27.03
CA TYR A 436 12.91 4.92 26.38
C TYR A 436 14.00 3.84 26.36
N GLN A 437 15.20 4.07 26.90
CA GLN A 437 16.18 2.99 27.13
C GLN A 437 15.81 2.15 28.36
N ASN A 438 15.14 2.76 29.34
CA ASN A 438 14.77 2.12 30.61
C ASN A 438 13.27 1.82 30.73
N PHE A 439 12.41 2.51 29.97
CA PHE A 439 10.97 2.38 30.06
C PHE A 439 10.31 2.01 28.72
N ASP A 440 9.24 1.22 28.79
CA ASP A 440 8.31 0.96 27.68
C ASP A 440 6.95 1.60 27.97
N ILE A 441 6.26 2.08 26.93
CA ILE A 441 4.85 2.48 27.03
C ILE A 441 4.01 1.21 26.96
N VAL A 442 3.18 0.99 27.98
CA VAL A 442 2.31 -0.18 28.10
C VAL A 442 0.82 0.19 28.21
N GLY A 443 0.51 1.48 28.28
CA GLY A 443 -0.85 1.98 28.19
C GLY A 443 -0.88 3.46 27.84
N GLN A 444 -2.00 3.94 27.34
CA GLN A 444 -2.17 5.33 26.94
C GLN A 444 -3.63 5.81 27.06
N ALA A 445 -3.80 7.11 27.16
CA ALA A 445 -5.09 7.77 27.00
C ALA A 445 -4.93 9.13 26.31
N TYR A 446 -5.81 9.40 25.35
CA TYR A 446 -6.08 10.75 24.88
C TYR A 446 -6.85 11.52 25.96
N GLY A 447 -6.30 12.64 26.42
CA GLY A 447 -6.87 13.47 27.47
C GLY A 447 -7.29 14.84 26.94
N TRP A 448 -8.42 15.36 27.43
CA TRP A 448 -8.95 16.66 27.02
C TRP A 448 -9.69 17.37 28.15
N LEU A 449 -9.70 18.71 28.11
CA LEU A 449 -10.52 19.52 29.02
C LEU A 449 -11.95 19.66 28.50
N SER A 450 -12.91 19.57 29.41
CA SER A 450 -14.32 19.76 29.09
C SER A 450 -14.70 21.24 29.02
N ASN A 451 -15.87 21.54 28.44
CA ASN A 451 -16.52 22.86 28.52
C ASN A 451 -16.69 23.35 29.97
N SER A 452 -16.72 22.43 30.91
CA SER A 452 -16.81 22.73 32.34
C SER A 452 -15.43 22.90 32.98
N GLY A 453 -14.32 22.77 32.25
CA GLY A 453 -12.96 22.87 32.81
C GLY A 453 -12.52 21.65 33.61
N ASN A 454 -13.18 20.51 33.45
CA ASN A 454 -12.78 19.24 34.06
C ASN A 454 -11.90 18.42 33.12
N LEU A 455 -11.12 17.48 33.66
CA LEU A 455 -10.27 16.60 32.85
C LEU A 455 -11.03 15.32 32.49
N VAL A 456 -10.95 14.95 31.21
CA VAL A 456 -11.49 13.70 30.69
C VAL A 456 -10.39 12.90 30.02
N LEU A 457 -10.35 11.61 30.31
CA LEU A 457 -9.58 10.62 29.55
C LEU A 457 -10.55 9.93 28.59
N ASP A 458 -10.37 10.10 27.28
CA ASP A 458 -11.33 9.67 26.24
C ASP A 458 -11.60 8.17 26.29
N SER A 459 -10.54 7.38 26.36
CA SER A 459 -10.54 5.97 26.75
C SER A 459 -9.17 5.63 27.35
N TRP A 460 -9.09 4.52 28.08
CA TRP A 460 -7.81 4.00 28.55
C TRP A 460 -7.44 2.71 27.81
N GLU A 461 -6.36 2.77 27.03
CA GLU A 461 -5.92 1.69 26.14
C GLU A 461 -4.62 1.07 26.66
N ASN A 462 -4.70 -0.16 27.18
CA ASN A 462 -3.53 -0.95 27.57
C ASN A 462 -3.01 -1.83 26.42
N LEU A 463 -1.71 -2.09 26.41
CA LEU A 463 -1.07 -3.04 25.49
C LEU A 463 -1.55 -4.46 25.82
N ARG A 464 -2.42 -5.01 24.96
CA ARG A 464 -2.91 -6.40 25.06
C ARG A 464 -2.35 -7.23 23.90
N ASN A 465 -1.51 -8.21 24.20
CA ASN A 465 -1.09 -9.22 23.22
C ASN A 465 -2.10 -10.37 23.22
N GLU A 466 -2.60 -10.77 22.03
CA GLU A 466 -3.53 -11.90 21.89
C GLU A 466 -2.93 -13.21 22.43
N ASP A 467 -1.62 -13.39 22.34
CA ASP A 467 -0.90 -14.58 22.83
C ASP A 467 -0.50 -14.51 24.32
N GLU A 468 -0.53 -13.32 24.95
CA GLU A 468 -0.13 -13.11 26.35
C GLU A 468 -1.28 -12.59 27.21
N ALA A 469 -2.44 -13.27 27.13
CA ALA A 469 -3.68 -12.90 27.83
C ALA A 469 -3.48 -12.60 29.33
N THR A 470 -2.53 -13.26 30.00
CA THR A 470 -2.21 -13.04 31.41
C THR A 470 -1.55 -11.68 31.68
N LYS A 471 -0.70 -11.14 30.79
CA LYS A 471 -0.09 -9.82 30.98
C LYS A 471 -1.10 -8.69 30.78
N ALA A 472 -1.98 -8.83 29.79
CA ALA A 472 -3.06 -7.89 29.50
C ALA A 472 -4.00 -7.69 30.70
N LEU A 473 -4.32 -8.77 31.41
CA LEU A 473 -5.17 -8.73 32.61
C LEU A 473 -4.49 -7.99 33.78
N ASN A 474 -3.16 -8.11 33.92
CA ASN A 474 -2.43 -7.46 35.01
C ASN A 474 -2.31 -5.94 34.83
N ASP A 475 -2.13 -5.45 33.59
CA ASP A 475 -2.02 -4.01 33.32
C ASP A 475 -3.37 -3.30 33.49
N ASP A 476 -4.49 -3.96 33.13
CA ASP A 476 -5.85 -3.47 33.38
C ASP A 476 -6.17 -3.32 34.88
N GLU A 477 -5.67 -4.22 35.72
CA GLU A 477 -5.83 -4.13 37.16
C GLU A 477 -4.92 -3.05 37.77
N THR A 478 -3.69 -2.96 37.27
CA THR A 478 -2.64 -2.03 37.73
C THR A 478 -3.04 -0.57 37.50
N ILE A 479 -3.64 -0.26 36.35
CA ILE A 479 -3.94 1.13 36.01
C ILE A 479 -5.01 1.76 36.92
N ILE A 480 -5.94 0.98 37.46
CA ILE A 480 -7.09 1.49 38.22
C ILE A 480 -6.67 2.31 39.45
N PRO A 481 -5.88 1.78 40.41
CA PRO A 481 -5.42 2.56 41.55
C PRO A 481 -4.49 3.72 41.14
N ILE A 482 -3.72 3.56 40.07
CA ILE A 482 -2.85 4.62 39.53
C ILE A 482 -3.69 5.80 39.03
N LEU A 483 -4.76 5.55 38.27
CA LEU A 483 -5.66 6.60 37.79
C LEU A 483 -6.45 7.25 38.92
N GLN A 484 -6.85 6.49 39.94
CA GLN A 484 -7.51 7.04 41.13
C GLN A 484 -6.62 8.02 41.88
N GLU A 485 -5.36 7.66 42.12
CA GLU A 485 -4.41 8.58 42.78
C GLU A 485 -4.09 9.77 41.86
N PHE A 486 -3.90 9.55 40.57
CA PHE A 486 -3.72 10.63 39.59
C PHE A 486 -4.88 11.62 39.63
N ALA A 487 -6.13 11.14 39.52
CA ALA A 487 -7.32 11.98 39.52
C ALA A 487 -7.46 12.79 40.81
N LYS A 488 -7.17 12.17 41.95
CA LYS A 488 -7.15 12.83 43.26
C LYS A 488 -6.10 13.94 43.31
N GLN A 489 -4.87 13.69 42.87
CA GLN A 489 -3.83 14.72 42.84
C GLN A 489 -4.17 15.85 41.87
N VAL A 490 -4.70 15.53 40.68
CA VAL A 490 -5.17 16.53 39.71
C VAL A 490 -6.16 17.48 40.37
N CYS A 491 -7.20 16.95 40.99
CA CYS A 491 -8.24 17.79 41.57
C CYS A 491 -7.73 18.58 42.79
N ASN A 492 -6.81 18.04 43.58
CA ASN A 492 -6.30 18.74 44.77
C ASN A 492 -5.27 19.83 44.44
N THR A 493 -4.61 19.76 43.29
CA THR A 493 -3.51 20.67 42.91
C THR A 493 -3.87 21.64 41.78
N THR A 494 -5.07 21.51 41.20
CA THR A 494 -5.53 22.33 40.09
C THR A 494 -6.97 22.81 40.29
N ASN A 495 -7.48 23.63 39.36
CA ASN A 495 -8.87 24.10 39.35
C ASN A 495 -9.87 23.05 38.82
N ILE A 496 -9.43 21.85 38.48
CA ILE A 496 -10.29 20.75 38.06
C ILE A 496 -11.05 20.21 39.27
N ASP A 497 -12.37 20.05 39.17
CA ASP A 497 -13.20 19.57 40.28
C ASP A 497 -13.49 18.07 40.21
N ARG A 498 -13.46 17.49 39.00
CA ARG A 498 -13.55 16.04 38.79
C ARG A 498 -12.73 15.56 37.60
N VAL A 499 -12.32 14.29 37.65
CA VAL A 499 -11.71 13.57 36.52
C VAL A 499 -12.57 12.36 36.18
N VAL A 500 -12.84 12.18 34.89
CA VAL A 500 -13.68 11.11 34.34
C VAL A 500 -12.95 10.38 33.20
N VAL A 501 -13.38 9.16 32.91
CA VAL A 501 -12.85 8.34 31.80
C VAL A 501 -13.97 7.80 30.94
N GLY A 502 -13.82 7.78 29.62
CA GLY A 502 -14.80 7.17 28.71
C GLY A 502 -14.80 5.65 28.79
N LEU A 503 -15.98 5.05 28.60
CA LEU A 503 -16.25 3.62 28.79
C LEU A 503 -16.15 2.78 27.50
N GLY A 504 -15.88 3.42 26.36
CA GLY A 504 -15.62 2.72 25.11
C GLY A 504 -14.20 2.15 24.98
N GLY A 505 -13.85 1.76 23.76
CA GLY A 505 -12.57 1.14 23.44
C GLY A 505 -12.25 -0.06 24.33
N LYS A 506 -11.04 -0.06 24.89
CA LYS A 506 -10.54 -1.10 25.80
C LYS A 506 -10.48 -0.64 27.26
N THR A 507 -11.16 0.44 27.66
CA THR A 507 -11.16 0.90 29.06
C THR A 507 -11.46 -0.25 30.04
N PRO A 508 -10.70 -0.39 31.16
CA PRO A 508 -10.93 -1.47 32.13
C PRO A 508 -12.38 -1.54 32.63
N LYS A 509 -12.95 -2.75 32.63
CA LYS A 509 -14.39 -2.98 32.92
C LYS A 509 -14.84 -2.47 34.29
N LYS A 510 -13.94 -2.40 35.28
CA LYS A 510 -14.25 -1.92 36.64
C LYS A 510 -14.80 -0.49 36.64
N PHE A 511 -14.43 0.34 35.66
CA PHE A 511 -14.98 1.69 35.55
C PHE A 511 -16.47 1.71 35.16
N LYS A 512 -17.02 0.65 34.54
CA LYS A 512 -18.45 0.60 34.19
C LYS A 512 -19.38 0.65 35.41
N GLU A 513 -18.90 0.21 36.57
CA GLU A 513 -19.65 0.29 37.83
C GLU A 513 -19.75 1.72 38.37
N LEU A 514 -18.97 2.65 37.81
CA LEU A 514 -18.86 4.06 38.22
C LEU A 514 -19.40 5.01 37.13
N GLU A 515 -20.28 4.52 36.24
CA GLU A 515 -20.86 5.30 35.15
C GLU A 515 -21.63 6.53 35.68
N ILE A 516 -21.41 7.67 35.03
CA ILE A 516 -22.06 8.95 35.36
C ILE A 516 -23.21 9.24 34.39
N LYS A 517 -24.27 9.90 34.89
CA LYS A 517 -25.45 10.21 34.05
C LYS A 517 -25.21 11.41 33.13
N PHE A 518 -24.31 12.31 33.53
CA PHE A 518 -24.02 13.54 32.81
C PHE A 518 -22.55 13.59 32.40
N PRO A 519 -22.20 12.94 31.27
CA PRO A 519 -20.84 12.93 30.74
C PRO A 519 -20.37 14.35 30.44
N GLU A 520 -19.08 14.59 30.67
CA GLU A 520 -18.41 15.82 30.27
C GLU A 520 -18.41 15.98 28.75
N ILE A 521 -18.49 17.22 28.29
CA ILE A 521 -18.49 17.56 26.86
C ILE A 521 -17.16 18.24 26.54
N ILE A 522 -16.46 17.74 25.53
CA ILE A 522 -15.17 18.30 25.09
C ILE A 522 -15.25 19.79 24.76
N LEU A 523 -14.26 20.54 25.25
CA LEU A 523 -14.12 21.99 25.01
C LEU A 523 -13.83 22.29 23.54
N GLU A 524 -12.86 21.59 22.97
CA GLU A 524 -12.43 21.74 21.59
C GLU A 524 -11.85 20.44 21.02
N GLY A 525 -11.96 20.25 19.72
CA GLY A 525 -11.52 19.03 19.05
C GLY A 525 -12.64 18.02 18.81
N PHE A 526 -12.25 16.80 18.43
CA PHE A 526 -13.16 15.71 18.12
C PHE A 526 -13.35 14.79 19.31
N SER A 527 -14.59 14.34 19.54
CA SER A 527 -14.93 13.33 20.54
C SER A 527 -15.65 12.18 19.83
N TYR A 528 -15.07 10.98 19.94
CA TYR A 528 -15.64 9.76 19.37
C TYR A 528 -16.83 9.27 20.20
N GLY A 529 -17.61 8.35 19.64
CA GLY A 529 -18.82 7.82 20.27
C GLY A 529 -18.57 7.25 21.68
N ASP A 530 -17.36 6.78 21.92
CA ASP A 530 -16.89 6.11 23.13
C ASP A 530 -16.81 7.05 24.35
N ALA A 531 -16.64 8.36 24.13
CA ALA A 531 -16.68 9.38 25.18
C ALA A 531 -18.12 9.78 25.59
N LYS A 532 -19.16 9.21 24.96
CA LYS A 532 -20.55 9.49 25.34
C LYS A 532 -20.96 8.81 26.64
N GLU A 533 -20.33 7.69 26.95
CA GLU A 533 -20.50 6.98 28.21
C GLU A 533 -19.21 7.19 29.00
N GLN A 534 -19.32 7.73 30.21
CA GLN A 534 -18.16 8.08 31.03
C GLN A 534 -18.35 7.56 32.44
N ALA A 535 -17.24 7.34 33.13
CA ALA A 535 -17.20 6.94 34.52
C ALA A 535 -16.40 7.93 35.36
N LEU A 536 -16.85 8.12 36.60
CA LEU A 536 -16.17 8.96 37.56
C LEU A 536 -14.94 8.22 38.11
N ILE A 537 -13.75 8.79 37.90
CA ILE A 537 -12.54 8.30 38.57
C ILE A 537 -12.47 8.91 39.97
N TRP A 538 -12.59 10.25 40.06
CA TRP A 538 -12.55 10.97 41.32
C TRP A 538 -13.17 12.37 41.18
N GLN A 539 -13.78 12.88 42.26
CA GLN A 539 -14.20 14.29 42.39
C GLN A 539 -13.89 14.84 43.79
N LYS A 540 -13.77 16.17 43.89
CA LYS A 540 -13.54 16.85 45.17
C LYS A 540 -14.65 16.51 46.18
N PRO A 541 -14.30 16.21 47.45
CA PRO A 541 -15.29 15.97 48.50
C PRO A 541 -16.31 17.10 48.65
N GLU A 542 -15.87 18.36 48.48
CA GLU A 542 -16.74 19.53 48.52
C GLU A 542 -17.88 19.46 47.49
N LEU A 543 -17.62 18.93 46.27
CA LEU A 543 -18.66 18.77 45.26
C LEU A 543 -19.70 17.74 45.72
N THR A 544 -19.26 16.61 46.25
CA THR A 544 -20.14 15.56 46.79
C THR A 544 -21.00 16.06 47.95
N GLU A 545 -20.44 16.88 48.84
CA GLU A 545 -21.16 17.49 49.97
C GLU A 545 -22.26 18.45 49.48
N LEU A 546 -21.95 19.29 48.49
CA LEU A 546 -22.91 20.21 47.89
C LEU A 546 -24.04 19.45 47.17
N GLU A 547 -23.72 18.39 46.42
CA GLU A 547 -24.71 17.53 45.77
C GLU A 547 -25.65 16.88 46.79
N ASN A 548 -25.12 16.35 47.88
CA ASN A 548 -25.93 15.76 48.96
C ASN A 548 -26.85 16.80 49.59
N LYS A 549 -26.36 18.03 49.82
CA LYS A 549 -27.16 19.11 50.37
C LYS A 549 -28.29 19.53 49.42
N ILE A 550 -28.00 19.73 48.14
CA ILE A 550 -28.98 20.08 47.09
C ILE A 550 -30.04 18.98 46.97
N ASN A 551 -29.62 17.72 46.92
CA ASN A 551 -30.53 16.58 46.84
C ASN A 551 -31.43 16.45 48.08
N GLY A 552 -31.00 16.92 49.25
CA GLY A 552 -31.82 16.99 50.46
C GLY A 552 -33.07 17.89 50.34
N TYR A 553 -33.04 18.89 49.46
CA TYR A 553 -34.20 19.77 49.21
C TYR A 553 -35.26 19.15 48.29
N ILE A 554 -34.93 18.08 47.57
CA ILE A 554 -35.78 17.49 46.53
C ILE A 554 -36.31 16.15 47.03
N THR A 555 -37.37 16.22 47.83
CA THR A 555 -37.84 15.06 48.61
C THR A 555 -38.90 14.21 47.90
N LYS A 556 -39.51 14.71 46.82
CA LYS A 556 -40.73 14.11 46.23
C LYS A 556 -40.53 13.27 44.96
N THR A 557 -39.40 13.36 44.26
CA THR A 557 -39.34 12.96 42.84
C THR A 557 -38.41 11.79 42.51
N GLU A 558 -37.79 11.12 43.50
CA GLU A 558 -36.73 10.08 43.36
C GLU A 558 -35.49 10.50 42.53
N TYR A 559 -35.55 11.66 41.86
CA TYR A 559 -34.49 12.25 41.07
C TYR A 559 -33.36 12.77 41.95
N LYS A 560 -32.12 12.49 41.54
CA LYS A 560 -30.91 13.03 42.15
C LYS A 560 -30.16 13.89 41.14
N PHE A 561 -29.88 15.13 41.54
CA PHE A 561 -28.91 15.99 40.87
C PHE A 561 -27.52 15.39 41.00
N GLU A 562 -26.80 15.49 39.90
CA GLU A 562 -25.41 15.10 39.71
C GLU A 562 -24.77 16.27 38.97
N LEU A 563 -23.83 16.92 39.62
CA LEU A 563 -23.20 18.17 39.23
C LEU A 563 -21.73 17.91 38.89
N ASN A 564 -21.12 18.88 38.20
CA ASN A 564 -19.77 18.70 37.70
C ASN A 564 -18.77 19.78 38.15
N ARG A 565 -19.24 20.84 38.79
CA ARG A 565 -18.40 21.98 39.19
C ARG A 565 -18.89 22.58 40.50
N ILE A 566 -17.96 22.98 41.36
CA ILE A 566 -18.25 23.49 42.71
C ILE A 566 -18.94 24.86 42.65
N ASP A 567 -18.50 25.75 41.76
CA ASP A 567 -19.08 27.09 41.58
C ASP A 567 -20.55 27.00 41.13
N ARG A 568 -20.87 26.08 40.20
CA ARG A 568 -22.23 25.79 39.75
C ARG A 568 -23.09 25.15 40.83
N ALA A 569 -22.53 24.24 41.62
CA ALA A 569 -23.22 23.65 42.76
C ALA A 569 -23.55 24.71 43.83
N LYS A 570 -22.61 25.60 44.15
CA LYS A 570 -22.85 26.73 45.06
C LYS A 570 -23.92 27.67 44.54
N ALA A 571 -23.88 28.03 43.26
CA ALA A 571 -24.90 28.89 42.66
C ALA A 571 -26.29 28.25 42.67
N LEU A 572 -26.40 26.95 42.38
CA LEU A 572 -27.67 26.23 42.45
C LEU A 572 -28.20 26.16 43.88
N LEU A 573 -27.33 25.87 44.85
CA LEU A 573 -27.70 25.85 46.26
C LEU A 573 -28.15 27.24 46.75
N ASP A 574 -27.44 28.30 46.36
CA ASP A 574 -27.80 29.69 46.66
C ASP A 574 -29.18 30.04 46.12
N LEU A 575 -29.49 29.67 44.86
CA LEU A 575 -30.84 29.81 44.31
C LEU A 575 -31.88 29.04 45.11
N ILE A 576 -31.58 27.81 45.56
CA ILE A 576 -32.52 26.99 46.35
C ILE A 576 -32.80 27.62 47.71
N GLU A 577 -31.77 28.17 48.36
CA GLU A 577 -31.86 28.71 49.72
C GLU A 577 -32.41 30.14 49.76
N ASN A 578 -32.11 30.95 48.75
CA ASN A 578 -32.35 32.40 48.79
C ASN A 578 -33.42 32.91 47.80
N GLU A 579 -33.72 32.20 46.69
CA GLU A 579 -34.79 32.64 45.78
C GLU A 579 -36.17 32.20 46.26
N PRO A 580 -37.08 33.14 46.54
CA PRO A 580 -38.44 32.82 46.96
C PRO A 580 -39.13 31.93 45.94
N ASN A 581 -39.72 30.83 46.40
CA ASN A 581 -40.46 29.84 45.60
C ASN A 581 -39.60 28.91 44.72
N PHE A 582 -38.26 29.01 44.69
CA PHE A 582 -37.47 28.09 43.85
C PHE A 582 -37.46 26.65 44.39
N SER A 583 -37.34 26.48 45.72
CA SER A 583 -37.48 25.16 46.36
C SER A 583 -38.85 24.52 46.10
N ASP A 584 -39.93 25.32 46.14
CA ASP A 584 -41.27 24.85 45.81
C ASP A 584 -41.39 24.51 44.31
N PHE A 585 -40.77 25.30 43.43
CA PHE A 585 -40.70 25.03 42.00
C PHE A 585 -40.03 23.68 41.70
N LEU A 586 -38.89 23.38 42.35
CA LEU A 586 -38.21 22.09 42.19
C LEU A 586 -39.10 20.93 42.67
N ASN A 587 -39.73 21.07 43.84
CA ASN A 587 -40.58 20.01 44.41
C ASN A 587 -41.89 19.78 43.65
N ASN A 588 -42.33 20.73 42.82
CA ASN A 588 -43.50 20.61 41.95
C ASN A 588 -43.15 20.26 40.49
N SER A 589 -41.86 20.22 40.15
CA SER A 589 -41.38 19.88 38.81
C SER A 589 -41.46 18.38 38.53
N ASN A 590 -41.80 18.01 37.30
CA ASN A 590 -41.76 16.61 36.88
C ASN A 590 -40.31 16.14 36.63
N HIS A 591 -40.11 14.82 36.58
CA HIS A 591 -38.79 14.20 36.42
C HIS A 591 -38.03 14.67 35.17
N ASN A 592 -38.70 14.92 34.03
CA ASN A 592 -38.03 15.39 32.81
C ASN A 592 -37.58 16.85 32.94
N LEU A 593 -38.40 17.69 33.58
CA LEU A 593 -38.02 19.06 33.86
C LEU A 593 -36.82 19.09 34.80
N LEU A 594 -36.85 18.34 35.92
CA LEU A 594 -35.69 18.24 36.82
C LEU A 594 -34.41 17.76 36.10
N LYS A 595 -34.53 16.78 35.21
CA LYS A 595 -33.41 16.34 34.36
C LYS A 595 -32.89 17.47 33.45
N LEU A 596 -33.77 18.27 32.87
CA LEU A 596 -33.41 19.44 32.07
C LEU A 596 -32.73 20.54 32.90
N LEU A 597 -33.22 20.78 34.12
CA LEU A 597 -32.62 21.75 35.04
C LEU A 597 -31.21 21.31 35.43
N ASN A 598 -31.00 20.03 35.73
CA ASN A 598 -29.66 19.52 36.02
C ASN A 598 -28.73 19.61 34.80
N LEU A 599 -29.22 19.24 33.61
CA LEU A 599 -28.49 19.44 32.35
C LEU A 599 -28.07 20.91 32.15
N SER A 600 -28.94 21.84 32.48
CA SER A 600 -28.65 23.28 32.44
C SER A 600 -27.59 23.65 33.48
N ALA A 601 -27.70 23.13 34.70
CA ALA A 601 -26.73 23.33 35.76
C ALA A 601 -25.34 22.82 35.41
N VAL A 602 -25.20 21.77 34.59
CA VAL A 602 -23.89 21.26 34.18
C VAL A 602 -23.36 21.86 32.86
N SER A 603 -24.16 22.68 32.15
CA SER A 603 -23.80 23.17 30.80
C SER A 603 -23.82 24.70 30.62
N THR A 604 -24.38 25.48 31.56
CA THR A 604 -24.62 26.92 31.35
C THR A 604 -23.53 27.81 31.97
N ASP A 605 -23.36 29.02 31.42
CA ASP A 605 -22.63 30.13 32.06
C ASP A 605 -23.41 30.60 33.30
N LEU A 606 -22.72 30.67 34.44
CA LEU A 606 -23.25 31.16 35.72
C LEU A 606 -23.93 32.53 35.61
N LYS A 607 -23.50 33.39 34.68
CA LYS A 607 -24.11 34.73 34.49
C LYS A 607 -25.59 34.69 34.10
N ASN A 608 -26.02 33.64 33.42
CA ASN A 608 -27.41 33.45 32.99
C ASN A 608 -28.19 32.50 33.93
N PHE A 609 -27.55 32.02 34.99
CA PHE A 609 -28.07 30.98 35.87
C PHE A 609 -28.87 31.60 37.03
N ASN A 610 -30.17 31.84 36.81
CA ASN A 610 -31.07 32.44 37.79
C ASN A 610 -32.48 31.83 37.76
N TYR A 611 -33.35 32.26 38.68
CA TYR A 611 -34.72 31.75 38.78
C TYR A 611 -35.53 31.95 37.48
N GLU A 612 -35.47 33.13 36.86
CA GLU A 612 -36.23 33.41 35.64
C GLU A 612 -35.80 32.53 34.46
N TYR A 613 -34.50 32.27 34.30
CA TYR A 613 -33.98 31.32 33.30
C TYR A 613 -34.57 29.92 33.48
N PHE A 614 -34.63 29.43 34.72
CA PHE A 614 -35.21 28.11 34.98
C PHE A 614 -36.73 28.06 34.80
N LYS A 615 -37.41 29.15 35.15
CA LYS A 615 -38.86 29.30 34.99
C LYS A 615 -39.28 29.31 33.52
N GLU A 616 -38.46 29.79 32.59
CA GLU A 616 -38.76 29.71 31.15
C GLU A 616 -39.02 28.26 30.69
N PHE A 617 -38.32 27.27 31.24
CA PHE A 617 -38.52 25.86 30.90
C PHE A 617 -39.84 25.29 31.45
N SER A 618 -40.41 25.90 32.49
CA SER A 618 -41.67 25.46 33.10
C SER A 618 -42.87 25.62 32.16
N ASN A 619 -42.77 26.56 31.22
CA ASN A 619 -43.82 26.86 30.24
C ASN A 619 -43.74 25.98 28.98
N LEU A 620 -42.75 25.07 28.91
CA LEU A 620 -42.55 24.21 27.74
C LEU A 620 -43.48 23.00 27.74
N ASN A 621 -43.91 22.61 26.54
CA ASN A 621 -44.60 21.34 26.34
C ASN A 621 -43.66 20.16 26.71
N LEU A 622 -44.21 19.14 27.37
CA LEU A 622 -43.46 17.94 27.80
C LEU A 622 -42.68 17.27 26.66
N ASN A 623 -43.17 17.31 25.42
CA ASN A 623 -42.47 16.75 24.26
C ASN A 623 -41.22 17.56 23.88
N ILE A 624 -41.27 18.88 24.04
CA ILE A 624 -40.10 19.76 23.84
C ILE A 624 -39.09 19.55 24.96
N ILE A 625 -39.56 19.44 26.21
CA ILE A 625 -38.70 19.14 27.37
C ILE A 625 -37.98 17.79 27.16
N LYS A 626 -38.72 16.72 26.85
CA LYS A 626 -38.14 15.41 26.53
C LYS A 626 -37.08 15.50 25.44
N ARG A 627 -37.34 16.30 24.39
CA ARG A 627 -36.36 16.50 23.32
C ARG A 627 -35.10 17.23 23.75
N LEU A 628 -35.22 18.31 24.53
CA LEU A 628 -34.07 19.05 25.06
C LEU A 628 -33.26 18.19 26.03
N VAL A 629 -33.92 17.29 26.74
CA VAL A 629 -33.31 16.30 27.64
C VAL A 629 -32.60 15.16 26.90
N ASP A 630 -33.18 14.68 25.79
CA ASP A 630 -32.59 13.60 24.97
C ASP A 630 -31.41 14.09 24.12
N ASP A 631 -31.26 15.41 23.95
CA ASP A 631 -30.19 16.01 23.18
C ASP A 631 -29.63 17.25 23.89
N ASN A 632 -28.69 17.02 24.81
CA ASN A 632 -27.95 18.06 25.55
C ASN A 632 -27.41 19.17 24.64
N ARG A 633 -27.21 18.90 23.35
CA ARG A 633 -26.70 19.87 22.37
C ARG A 633 -27.73 20.92 22.00
N ALA A 634 -29.03 20.60 22.05
CA ALA A 634 -30.07 21.60 21.85
C ALA A 634 -30.05 22.65 22.98
N LEU A 635 -29.72 22.24 24.20
CA LEU A 635 -29.58 23.16 25.33
C LEU A 635 -28.39 24.12 25.15
N GLU A 636 -27.28 23.65 24.59
CA GLU A 636 -26.12 24.49 24.22
C GLU A 636 -26.51 25.56 23.17
N GLY A 637 -27.29 25.18 22.16
CA GLY A 637 -27.75 26.14 21.15
C GLY A 637 -28.69 27.21 21.70
N TYR A 638 -29.50 26.84 22.69
CA TYR A 638 -30.36 27.77 23.43
C TYR A 638 -29.53 28.77 24.25
N SER A 639 -28.57 28.28 25.04
CA SER A 639 -27.74 29.15 25.89
C SER A 639 -26.88 30.13 25.09
N LYS A 640 -26.44 29.73 23.90
CA LYS A 640 -25.76 30.59 22.91
C LYS A 640 -26.70 31.53 22.13
N LYS A 641 -28.01 31.47 22.39
CA LYS A 641 -29.06 32.29 21.74
C LYS A 641 -29.18 32.09 20.22
N PHE A 642 -28.79 30.93 19.68
CA PHE A 642 -29.04 30.62 18.26
C PHE A 642 -30.54 30.51 17.94
N PHE A 643 -31.33 30.13 18.95
CA PHE A 643 -32.78 30.10 18.89
C PHE A 643 -33.37 30.39 20.27
N THR A 644 -34.65 30.75 20.30
CA THR A 644 -35.41 30.94 21.53
C THR A 644 -36.39 29.79 21.72
N LEU A 645 -36.84 29.57 22.96
CA LEU A 645 -37.85 28.55 23.26
C LEU A 645 -39.18 28.81 22.51
N GLU A 646 -39.55 30.09 22.34
CA GLU A 646 -40.76 30.45 21.59
C GLU A 646 -40.68 30.01 20.12
N LYS A 647 -39.50 30.11 19.50
CA LYS A 647 -39.29 29.63 18.12
C LYS A 647 -39.40 28.12 17.97
N LEU A 648 -39.25 27.35 19.05
CA LEU A 648 -39.40 25.89 19.04
C LEU A 648 -40.85 25.43 19.24
N LYS A 649 -41.68 26.27 19.85
CA LYS A 649 -43.00 25.91 20.38
C LYS A 649 -43.95 25.34 19.32
N ASP A 650 -43.93 25.91 18.12
CA ASP A 650 -44.84 25.56 17.03
C ASP A 650 -44.22 24.63 15.96
N LEU A 651 -42.97 24.18 16.16
CA LEU A 651 -42.28 23.34 15.20
C LEU A 651 -42.53 21.84 15.44
N PRO A 652 -42.71 21.03 14.39
CA PRO A 652 -42.76 19.57 14.52
C PRO A 652 -41.47 19.01 15.13
N LEU A 653 -41.60 17.95 15.95
CA LEU A 653 -40.49 17.34 16.68
C LEU A 653 -39.31 16.95 15.76
N ASP A 654 -39.60 16.34 14.60
CA ASP A 654 -38.56 15.95 13.64
C ASP A 654 -37.83 17.15 13.04
N LYS A 655 -38.51 18.29 12.91
CA LYS A 655 -37.92 19.53 12.43
C LYS A 655 -37.02 20.16 13.48
N ILE A 656 -37.48 20.24 14.74
CA ILE A 656 -36.66 20.65 15.89
C ILE A 656 -35.39 19.79 15.95
N LYS A 657 -35.53 18.46 15.82
CA LYS A 657 -34.42 17.51 15.85
C LYS A 657 -33.31 17.84 14.85
N ILE A 658 -33.67 18.33 13.67
CA ILE A 658 -32.69 18.66 12.62
C ILE A 658 -32.10 20.05 12.85
N LEU A 659 -32.91 21.04 13.23
CA LEU A 659 -32.49 22.43 13.40
C LEU A 659 -31.55 22.64 14.59
N THR A 660 -31.63 21.81 15.62
CA THR A 660 -30.82 21.93 16.86
C THR A 660 -29.57 21.04 16.88
N GLN A 661 -29.12 20.51 15.73
CA GLN A 661 -27.95 19.63 15.68
C GLN A 661 -26.65 20.43 15.77
N ARG A 662 -25.73 20.02 16.66
CA ARG A 662 -24.46 20.72 16.94
C ARG A 662 -23.62 21.08 15.71
N HIS A 663 -23.57 20.23 14.68
CA HIS A 663 -22.78 20.53 13.48
C HIS A 663 -23.26 21.78 12.72
N LYS A 664 -24.49 22.26 12.95
CA LYS A 664 -25.00 23.52 12.38
C LYS A 664 -24.56 24.74 13.17
N PHE A 665 -24.16 24.59 14.43
CA PHE A 665 -23.85 25.71 15.30
C PHE A 665 -22.62 26.48 14.84
N ASN A 666 -21.61 25.79 14.31
CA ASN A 666 -20.47 26.47 13.68
C ASN A 666 -20.95 27.39 12.53
N SER A 667 -21.87 26.89 11.69
CA SER A 667 -22.47 27.69 10.62
C SER A 667 -23.30 28.86 11.14
N TYR A 668 -24.00 28.69 12.27
CA TYR A 668 -24.71 29.77 12.96
C TYR A 668 -23.75 30.82 13.52
N GLU A 669 -22.69 30.42 14.20
CA GLU A 669 -21.66 31.31 14.76
C GLU A 669 -20.92 32.09 13.67
N GLN A 670 -20.60 31.42 12.57
CA GLN A 670 -19.94 32.02 11.41
C GLN A 670 -20.88 32.81 10.50
N ASN A 671 -22.18 32.88 10.82
CA ASN A 671 -23.22 33.52 10.02
C ASN A 671 -23.28 33.02 8.57
N ILE A 672 -22.97 31.75 8.31
CA ILE A 672 -23.15 31.11 6.99
C ILE A 672 -24.65 31.03 6.66
N PHE A 673 -25.44 30.59 7.65
CA PHE A 673 -26.90 30.63 7.71
C PHE A 673 -27.30 30.65 9.19
N ASN A 674 -28.54 30.98 9.51
CA ASN A 674 -29.03 30.98 10.90
C ASN A 674 -30.29 30.09 11.07
N PHE A 675 -30.79 29.99 12.30
CA PHE A 675 -32.00 29.19 12.59
C PHE A 675 -33.22 29.65 11.78
N ASP A 676 -33.41 30.97 11.62
CA ASP A 676 -34.54 31.52 10.88
C ASP A 676 -34.45 31.26 9.37
N ASP A 677 -33.24 31.15 8.81
CA ASP A 677 -33.04 30.75 7.41
C ASP A 677 -33.54 29.33 7.13
N LEU A 678 -33.47 28.44 8.13
CA LEU A 678 -33.80 27.02 7.98
C LEU A 678 -35.22 26.67 8.46
N LYS A 679 -35.79 27.44 9.39
CA LYS A 679 -37.05 27.07 10.07
C LYS A 679 -38.24 26.94 9.14
N ASP A 680 -38.24 27.63 8.00
CA ASP A 680 -39.35 27.64 7.04
C ASP A 680 -39.16 26.62 5.91
N LEU A 681 -37.95 26.06 5.76
CA LEU A 681 -37.63 25.03 4.76
C LEU A 681 -38.20 23.67 5.14
N ASN A 682 -38.43 22.81 4.15
CA ASN A 682 -38.80 21.42 4.42
C ASN A 682 -37.58 20.59 4.87
N ILE A 683 -37.83 19.41 5.43
CA ILE A 683 -36.76 18.55 5.99
C ILE A 683 -35.72 18.14 4.94
N GLU A 684 -36.13 17.88 3.69
CA GLU A 684 -35.20 17.49 2.62
C GLU A 684 -34.29 18.66 2.25
N GLU A 685 -34.84 19.86 2.09
CA GLU A 685 -34.09 21.09 1.82
C GLU A 685 -33.06 21.38 2.91
N ILE A 686 -33.46 21.29 4.20
CA ILE A 686 -32.54 21.50 5.32
C ILE A 686 -31.37 20.51 5.22
N LYS A 687 -31.65 19.22 5.02
CA LYS A 687 -30.60 18.19 4.90
C LYS A 687 -29.65 18.45 3.73
N LEU A 688 -30.16 18.95 2.60
CA LEU A 688 -29.34 19.27 1.44
C LEU A 688 -28.45 20.49 1.69
N LEU A 689 -29.02 21.57 2.23
CA LEU A 689 -28.32 22.84 2.40
C LEU A 689 -27.35 22.84 3.59
N THR A 690 -27.52 21.93 4.55
CA THR A 690 -26.62 21.76 5.70
C THR A 690 -25.75 20.49 5.61
N SER A 691 -25.62 19.90 4.42
CA SER A 691 -24.73 18.74 4.21
C SER A 691 -23.26 19.14 4.27
N SER A 692 -22.35 18.21 4.59
CA SER A 692 -20.90 18.47 4.62
C SER A 692 -20.39 19.12 3.34
N THR A 693 -20.80 18.61 2.17
CA THR A 693 -20.44 19.15 0.86
C THR A 693 -20.93 20.60 0.67
N SER A 694 -22.12 20.92 1.19
CA SER A 694 -22.64 22.30 1.12
C SER A 694 -21.85 23.23 2.03
N ILE A 695 -21.52 22.79 3.25
CA ILE A 695 -20.69 23.54 4.20
C ILE A 695 -19.31 23.82 3.59
N GLU A 696 -18.67 22.80 3.03
CA GLU A 696 -17.38 22.94 2.33
C GLU A 696 -17.48 23.99 1.21
N GLY A 697 -18.56 23.97 0.43
CA GLY A 697 -18.78 24.97 -0.63
C GLY A 697 -18.95 26.39 -0.09
N TYR A 698 -19.63 26.58 1.04
CA TYR A 698 -19.76 27.88 1.68
C TYR A 698 -18.43 28.38 2.27
N GLU A 699 -17.70 27.51 2.98
CA GLU A 699 -16.42 27.84 3.63
C GLU A 699 -15.36 28.24 2.59
N ASN A 700 -15.32 27.54 1.46
CA ASN A 700 -14.44 27.87 0.33
C ASN A 700 -14.99 28.96 -0.60
N LYS A 701 -16.17 29.50 -0.30
CA LYS A 701 -16.83 30.59 -1.06
C LYS A 701 -17.11 30.25 -2.53
N TYR A 702 -17.34 28.99 -2.87
CA TYR A 702 -17.78 28.59 -4.21
C TYR A 702 -19.22 29.06 -4.49
N PHE A 703 -20.04 29.11 -3.44
CA PHE A 703 -21.42 29.60 -3.45
C PHE A 703 -21.82 30.00 -2.02
N THR A 704 -22.98 30.65 -1.86
CA THR A 704 -23.56 31.06 -0.57
C THR A 704 -24.89 30.37 -0.31
N PHE A 705 -25.35 30.36 0.94
CA PHE A 705 -26.66 29.78 1.28
C PHE A 705 -27.82 30.43 0.48
N ASN A 706 -27.73 31.75 0.26
CA ASN A 706 -28.76 32.50 -0.45
C ASN A 706 -28.85 32.15 -1.93
N ASP A 707 -27.78 31.63 -2.54
CA ASP A 707 -27.77 31.27 -3.96
C ASP A 707 -28.71 30.10 -4.29
N PHE A 708 -29.11 29.31 -3.29
CA PHE A 708 -30.05 28.21 -3.45
C PHE A 708 -31.52 28.60 -3.24
N LYS A 709 -31.80 29.84 -2.82
CA LYS A 709 -33.19 30.30 -2.59
C LYS A 709 -33.99 30.27 -3.90
N GLY A 710 -35.16 29.62 -3.86
CA GLY A 710 -36.04 29.48 -5.01
C GLY A 710 -35.67 28.36 -5.99
N LEU A 711 -34.58 27.62 -5.77
CA LEU A 711 -34.23 26.45 -6.56
C LEU A 711 -34.94 25.20 -6.05
N ASN A 712 -35.31 24.29 -6.95
CA ASN A 712 -35.87 23.00 -6.56
C ASN A 712 -34.78 22.03 -6.05
N THR A 713 -35.19 21.01 -5.28
CA THR A 713 -34.26 20.06 -4.63
C THR A 713 -33.38 19.28 -5.61
N LYS A 714 -33.86 18.98 -6.83
CA LYS A 714 -33.06 18.28 -7.86
C LYS A 714 -31.92 19.16 -8.37
N LYS A 715 -32.18 20.45 -8.59
CA LYS A 715 -31.19 21.42 -9.04
C LYS A 715 -30.19 21.75 -7.93
N ILE A 716 -30.65 21.92 -6.70
CA ILE A 716 -29.77 22.06 -5.52
C ILE A 716 -28.81 20.88 -5.44
N LYS A 717 -29.31 19.63 -5.49
CA LYS A 717 -28.48 18.41 -5.46
C LYS A 717 -27.38 18.41 -6.52
N ALA A 718 -27.68 18.83 -7.74
CA ALA A 718 -26.70 18.84 -8.83
C ALA A 718 -25.61 19.91 -8.64
N LEU A 719 -25.98 21.12 -8.17
CA LEU A 719 -25.05 22.25 -8.04
C LEU A 719 -24.10 22.15 -6.84
N ARG A 720 -24.52 21.46 -5.78
CA ARG A 720 -23.73 21.27 -4.55
C ARG A 720 -23.10 19.88 -4.43
N GLY A 721 -23.37 18.99 -5.39
CA GLY A 721 -22.89 17.60 -5.36
C GLY A 721 -21.37 17.53 -5.23
N GLU A 722 -20.86 16.39 -4.76
CA GLU A 722 -19.42 16.19 -4.57
C GLU A 722 -18.67 16.43 -5.88
N GLU A 723 -19.23 15.98 -7.00
CA GLU A 723 -18.63 16.14 -8.32
C GLU A 723 -18.58 17.63 -8.74
N ALA A 724 -19.62 18.41 -8.42
CA ALA A 724 -19.65 19.84 -8.68
C ALA A 724 -18.67 20.61 -7.80
N VAL A 725 -18.62 20.33 -6.49
CA VAL A 725 -17.66 20.96 -5.55
C VAL A 725 -16.23 20.64 -5.92
N ASN A 726 -15.94 19.40 -6.31
CA ASN A 726 -14.64 19.02 -6.84
C ASN A 726 -14.30 19.71 -8.17
N GLY A 727 -15.30 20.12 -8.94
CA GLY A 727 -15.11 20.93 -10.15
C GLY A 727 -14.76 22.39 -9.82
N TYR A 728 -15.47 23.00 -8.87
CA TYR A 728 -15.18 24.35 -8.38
C TYR A 728 -13.77 24.43 -7.78
N SER A 729 -13.37 23.46 -6.96
CA SER A 729 -12.05 23.44 -6.31
C SER A 729 -10.88 23.28 -7.26
N LYS A 730 -11.12 22.71 -8.46
CA LYS A 730 -10.14 22.58 -9.54
C LYS A 730 -10.26 23.68 -10.59
N GLU A 731 -11.16 24.64 -10.36
CA GLU A 731 -11.39 25.79 -11.25
C GLU A 731 -11.80 25.37 -12.67
N TYR A 732 -12.48 24.23 -12.83
CA TYR A 732 -12.99 23.81 -14.14
C TYR A 732 -14.18 24.66 -14.63
N PHE A 733 -14.97 25.15 -13.68
CA PHE A 733 -16.14 26.01 -13.86
C PHE A 733 -16.45 26.68 -12.52
N ILE A 734 -17.30 27.72 -12.53
CA ILE A 734 -17.81 28.37 -11.31
C ILE A 734 -19.33 28.18 -11.15
N PHE A 735 -19.83 28.38 -9.92
CA PHE A 735 -21.25 28.20 -9.61
C PHE A 735 -22.18 29.02 -10.52
N ASP A 736 -21.82 30.27 -10.79
CA ASP A 736 -22.62 31.19 -11.61
C ASP A 736 -22.79 30.73 -13.05
N GLU A 737 -21.86 29.93 -13.57
CA GLU A 737 -21.94 29.35 -14.90
C GLU A 737 -22.90 28.17 -14.95
N LEU A 738 -22.99 27.39 -13.85
CA LEU A 738 -23.88 26.24 -13.77
C LEU A 738 -25.32 26.62 -13.38
N LYS A 739 -25.51 27.63 -12.51
CA LYS A 739 -26.80 27.89 -11.86
C LYS A 739 -27.95 28.17 -12.83
N ASN A 740 -27.65 28.68 -14.03
CA ASN A 740 -28.65 29.01 -15.04
C ASN A 740 -28.91 27.88 -16.04
N LEU A 741 -28.14 26.79 -16.01
CA LEU A 741 -28.29 25.65 -16.91
C LEU A 741 -29.45 24.72 -16.48
N ASP A 742 -29.89 23.88 -17.42
CA ASP A 742 -30.83 22.80 -17.12
C ASP A 742 -30.19 21.75 -16.19
N THR A 743 -30.99 21.11 -15.35
CA THR A 743 -30.50 20.15 -14.34
C THR A 743 -29.86 18.91 -14.96
N ALA A 744 -30.36 18.43 -16.10
CA ALA A 744 -29.76 17.28 -16.79
C ALA A 744 -28.39 17.65 -17.37
N LEU A 745 -28.27 18.84 -17.94
CA LEU A 745 -27.01 19.36 -18.47
C LEU A 745 -25.97 19.56 -17.35
N ILE A 746 -26.37 20.17 -16.22
CA ILE A 746 -25.46 20.33 -15.06
C ILE A 746 -24.87 18.98 -14.66
N LYS A 747 -25.71 17.96 -14.46
CA LYS A 747 -25.26 16.62 -14.08
C LYS A 747 -24.26 16.00 -15.04
N MET A 748 -24.42 16.26 -16.33
CA MET A 748 -23.48 15.79 -17.36
C MET A 748 -22.16 16.55 -17.29
N LEU A 749 -22.21 17.88 -17.17
CA LEU A 749 -21.02 18.73 -17.15
C LEU A 749 -20.17 18.56 -15.88
N VAL A 750 -20.79 18.20 -14.76
CA VAL A 750 -20.10 17.93 -13.50
C VAL A 750 -19.71 16.47 -13.31
N SER A 751 -20.04 15.56 -14.24
CA SER A 751 -19.79 14.13 -14.03
C SER A 751 -18.29 13.80 -13.99
N ASP A 752 -17.94 12.65 -13.41
CA ASP A 752 -16.55 12.19 -13.37
C ASP A 752 -15.97 11.92 -14.77
N GLU A 753 -16.81 11.56 -15.73
CA GLU A 753 -16.45 11.45 -17.14
C GLU A 753 -15.98 12.79 -17.70
N ALA A 754 -16.80 13.84 -17.55
CA ALA A 754 -16.45 15.19 -18.04
C ALA A 754 -15.23 15.75 -17.30
N ARG A 755 -15.17 15.59 -15.97
CA ARG A 755 -14.04 16.01 -15.13
C ARG A 755 -12.72 15.36 -15.49
N SER A 756 -12.72 14.09 -15.92
CA SER A 756 -11.51 13.45 -16.43
C SER A 756 -10.98 14.17 -17.66
N GLY A 757 -11.88 14.51 -18.59
CA GLY A 757 -11.48 15.23 -19.80
C GLY A 757 -10.99 16.64 -19.51
N TYR A 758 -11.56 17.35 -18.53
CA TYR A 758 -11.02 18.64 -18.07
C TYR A 758 -9.62 18.49 -17.44
N LEU A 759 -9.43 17.48 -16.59
CA LEU A 759 -8.16 17.20 -15.92
C LEU A 759 -7.05 16.90 -16.93
N ASP A 760 -7.35 16.03 -17.90
CA ASP A 760 -6.43 15.62 -18.95
C ASP A 760 -6.30 16.65 -20.08
N LYS A 761 -7.07 17.75 -19.99
CA LYS A 761 -7.10 18.89 -20.93
C LYS A 761 -7.50 18.50 -22.35
N TYR A 762 -8.38 17.51 -22.50
CA TYR A 762 -8.95 17.14 -23.81
C TYR A 762 -9.97 18.17 -24.31
N PHE A 763 -10.71 18.79 -23.39
CA PHE A 763 -11.69 19.84 -23.62
C PHE A 763 -11.89 20.66 -22.34
N THR A 764 -12.57 21.80 -22.45
CA THR A 764 -12.90 22.69 -21.33
C THR A 764 -14.41 22.66 -21.03
N PHE A 765 -14.82 23.26 -19.92
CA PHE A 765 -16.24 23.47 -19.63
C PHE A 765 -16.95 24.29 -20.73
N ASP A 766 -16.29 25.33 -21.23
CA ASP A 766 -16.80 26.20 -22.30
C ASP A 766 -17.03 25.45 -23.62
N ASP A 767 -16.21 24.44 -23.89
CA ASP A 767 -16.36 23.58 -25.05
C ASP A 767 -17.62 22.72 -24.98
N LEU A 768 -18.02 22.28 -23.78
CA LEU A 768 -19.16 21.36 -23.60
C LEU A 768 -20.48 22.07 -23.32
N LYS A 769 -20.49 23.21 -22.61
CA LYS A 769 -21.71 23.80 -22.05
C LYS A 769 -22.80 24.17 -23.05
N ASN A 770 -22.44 24.32 -24.33
CA ASN A 770 -23.35 24.68 -25.42
C ASN A 770 -23.65 23.50 -26.37
N LEU A 771 -23.17 22.30 -26.08
CA LEU A 771 -23.41 21.12 -26.90
C LEU A 771 -24.68 20.37 -26.47
N ASP A 772 -25.20 19.58 -27.40
CA ASP A 772 -26.29 18.65 -27.12
C ASP A 772 -25.85 17.58 -26.11
N ILE A 773 -26.74 17.23 -25.17
CA ILE A 773 -26.43 16.30 -24.07
C ILE A 773 -26.04 14.91 -24.57
N ASP A 774 -26.67 14.41 -25.64
CA ASP A 774 -26.34 13.10 -26.19
C ASP A 774 -24.96 13.10 -26.83
N LEU A 775 -24.56 14.23 -27.46
CA LEU A 775 -23.22 14.39 -27.99
C LEU A 775 -22.17 14.45 -26.86
N ILE A 776 -22.41 15.25 -25.82
CA ILE A 776 -21.52 15.33 -24.65
C ILE A 776 -21.31 13.94 -24.06
N LYS A 777 -22.41 13.20 -23.85
CA LYS A 777 -22.37 11.85 -23.28
C LYS A 777 -21.41 10.95 -24.05
N VAL A 778 -21.45 10.97 -25.38
CA VAL A 778 -20.54 10.13 -26.18
C VAL A 778 -19.11 10.66 -26.10
N LEU A 779 -18.90 11.97 -26.21
CA LEU A 779 -17.56 12.60 -26.16
C LEU A 779 -16.83 12.41 -24.83
N THR A 780 -17.56 12.25 -23.73
CA THR A 780 -17.00 12.04 -22.39
C THR A 780 -16.96 10.55 -22.00
N ASP A 781 -17.63 9.66 -22.72
CA ASP A 781 -17.78 8.25 -22.33
C ASP A 781 -16.43 7.53 -22.27
N ARG A 782 -16.03 7.16 -21.04
CA ARG A 782 -14.79 6.41 -20.80
C ARG A 782 -14.79 5.02 -21.45
N ASN A 783 -15.97 4.43 -21.69
CA ASN A 783 -16.07 3.09 -22.30
C ASN A 783 -15.94 3.12 -23.82
N ASN A 784 -16.09 4.27 -24.47
CA ASN A 784 -16.07 4.35 -25.94
C ASN A 784 -14.66 4.49 -26.54
N PHE A 785 -13.60 4.15 -25.78
CA PHE A 785 -12.20 4.23 -26.20
C PHE A 785 -11.73 5.61 -26.73
N ILE A 786 -12.59 6.63 -26.70
CA ILE A 786 -12.31 8.01 -27.14
C ILE A 786 -11.13 8.59 -26.36
N ASN A 787 -11.11 8.38 -25.04
CA ASN A 787 -10.00 8.82 -24.19
C ASN A 787 -8.67 8.20 -24.63
N LYS A 788 -8.64 6.91 -25.00
CA LYS A 788 -7.44 6.27 -25.57
C LYS A 788 -7.00 6.94 -26.86
N GLY A 789 -7.95 7.39 -27.68
CA GLY A 789 -7.69 8.16 -28.88
C GLY A 789 -7.09 9.54 -28.60
N TYR A 790 -7.61 10.26 -27.60
CA TYR A 790 -7.04 11.52 -27.14
C TYR A 790 -5.64 11.35 -26.54
N GLU A 791 -5.45 10.37 -25.65
CA GLU A 791 -4.15 10.03 -25.04
C GLU A 791 -3.08 9.76 -26.09
N LYS A 792 -3.44 9.00 -27.13
CA LYS A 792 -2.54 8.66 -28.24
C LYS A 792 -2.47 9.73 -29.33
N GLN A 793 -3.15 10.86 -29.14
CA GLN A 793 -3.19 11.98 -30.08
C GLN A 793 -3.63 11.58 -31.50
N LEU A 794 -4.57 10.63 -31.60
CA LEU A 794 -5.09 10.12 -32.88
C LEU A 794 -6.11 11.09 -33.51
N PHE A 795 -6.78 11.88 -32.68
CA PHE A 795 -7.72 12.95 -33.03
C PHE A 795 -7.85 13.92 -31.84
N THR A 796 -8.44 15.09 -32.07
CA THR A 796 -8.71 16.10 -31.02
C THR A 796 -10.20 16.25 -30.75
N PHE A 797 -10.57 16.87 -29.63
CA PHE A 797 -11.97 17.20 -29.35
C PHE A 797 -12.61 18.04 -30.46
N ASN A 798 -11.86 19.00 -31.03
CA ASN A 798 -12.33 19.83 -32.12
C ASN A 798 -12.63 19.04 -33.40
N ASP A 799 -11.92 17.93 -33.61
CA ASP A 799 -12.20 17.02 -34.73
C ASP A 799 -13.52 16.25 -34.52
N LEU A 800 -13.82 15.86 -33.28
CA LEU A 800 -14.98 15.03 -32.97
C LEU A 800 -16.29 15.82 -32.80
N LYS A 801 -16.23 17.02 -32.20
CA LYS A 801 -17.43 17.79 -31.83
C LYS A 801 -18.34 18.20 -33.01
N VAL A 802 -17.80 18.18 -34.22
CA VAL A 802 -18.52 18.56 -35.46
C VAL A 802 -19.17 17.36 -36.16
N LEU A 803 -18.92 16.14 -35.68
CA LEU A 803 -19.42 14.92 -36.30
C LEU A 803 -20.80 14.55 -35.75
N ASN A 804 -21.60 13.88 -36.58
CA ASN A 804 -22.80 13.24 -36.09
C ASN A 804 -22.44 12.02 -35.21
N ILE A 805 -23.36 11.63 -34.33
CA ILE A 805 -23.14 10.58 -33.32
C ILE A 805 -22.79 9.22 -33.93
N ASP A 806 -23.42 8.84 -35.06
CA ASP A 806 -23.20 7.53 -35.68
C ASP A 806 -21.79 7.43 -36.28
N THR A 807 -21.35 8.46 -36.99
CA THR A 807 -19.99 8.57 -37.52
C THR A 807 -18.98 8.56 -36.38
N LEU A 808 -19.23 9.33 -35.33
CA LEU A 808 -18.35 9.42 -34.18
C LEU A 808 -18.14 8.05 -33.51
N LYS A 809 -19.22 7.31 -33.25
CA LYS A 809 -19.15 5.95 -32.67
C LYS A 809 -18.33 4.97 -33.51
N ILE A 810 -18.41 5.06 -34.83
CA ILE A 810 -17.60 4.21 -35.73
C ILE A 810 -16.12 4.59 -35.60
N LEU A 811 -15.81 5.89 -35.78
CA LEU A 811 -14.45 6.41 -35.82
C LEU A 811 -13.68 6.24 -34.51
N THR A 812 -14.40 6.06 -33.40
CA THR A 812 -13.82 5.91 -32.06
C THR A 812 -13.92 4.48 -31.52
N SER A 813 -14.41 3.53 -32.32
CA SER A 813 -14.53 2.13 -31.89
C SER A 813 -13.16 1.44 -31.71
N SER A 814 -13.11 0.40 -30.88
CA SER A 814 -11.86 -0.30 -30.53
C SER A 814 -11.05 -0.77 -31.73
N ASN A 815 -11.72 -1.39 -32.71
CA ASN A 815 -11.07 -1.96 -33.90
C ASN A 815 -10.47 -0.87 -34.79
N ILE A 816 -11.06 0.32 -34.77
CA ILE A 816 -10.61 1.47 -35.56
C ILE A 816 -9.43 2.16 -34.90
N LEU A 817 -9.45 2.29 -33.57
CA LEU A 817 -8.28 2.74 -32.83
C LEU A 817 -7.10 1.78 -33.00
N GLU A 818 -7.33 0.46 -32.99
CA GLU A 818 -6.28 -0.52 -33.33
C GLU A 818 -5.77 -0.33 -34.76
N GLY A 819 -6.66 -0.03 -35.72
CA GLY A 819 -6.28 0.31 -37.09
C GLY A 819 -5.40 1.55 -37.20
N TYR A 820 -5.72 2.62 -36.45
CA TYR A 820 -4.87 3.81 -36.35
C TYR A 820 -3.51 3.48 -35.73
N GLU A 821 -3.49 2.70 -34.64
CA GLU A 821 -2.26 2.29 -33.95
C GLU A 821 -1.35 1.45 -34.84
N LYS A 822 -1.92 0.56 -35.65
CA LYS A 822 -1.20 -0.24 -36.66
C LYS A 822 -0.89 0.53 -37.95
N GLN A 823 -1.23 1.82 -38.02
CA GLN A 823 -1.02 2.69 -39.18
C GLN A 823 -1.65 2.15 -40.48
N LEU A 824 -2.79 1.46 -40.38
CA LEU A 824 -3.51 0.96 -41.55
C LEU A 824 -4.21 2.10 -42.31
N PHE A 825 -4.69 3.09 -41.56
CA PHE A 825 -5.32 4.33 -41.99
C PHE A 825 -5.23 5.37 -40.85
N THR A 826 -5.55 6.63 -41.12
CA THR A 826 -5.61 7.70 -40.12
C THR A 826 -7.04 8.21 -39.92
N PHE A 827 -7.28 8.94 -38.82
CA PHE A 827 -8.57 9.60 -38.60
C PHE A 827 -8.97 10.51 -39.76
N ASN A 828 -8.02 11.25 -40.32
CA ASN A 828 -8.24 12.14 -41.46
C ASN A 828 -8.62 11.38 -42.74
N ASP A 829 -8.12 10.16 -42.92
CA ASP A 829 -8.50 9.32 -44.04
C ASP A 829 -9.95 8.83 -43.92
N LEU A 830 -10.40 8.50 -42.70
CA LEU A 830 -11.75 7.98 -42.48
C LEU A 830 -12.83 9.07 -42.41
N LYS A 831 -12.54 10.24 -41.84
CA LYS A 831 -13.55 11.29 -41.59
C LYS A 831 -14.17 11.88 -42.86
N VAL A 832 -13.48 11.75 -44.00
CA VAL A 832 -13.91 12.28 -45.29
C VAL A 832 -14.76 11.29 -46.10
N LEU A 833 -14.87 10.02 -45.64
CA LEU A 833 -15.64 9.00 -46.33
C LEU A 833 -17.14 9.22 -46.17
N SER A 834 -17.91 8.84 -47.18
CA SER A 834 -19.37 8.73 -47.03
C SER A 834 -19.71 7.65 -46.00
N SER A 835 -20.89 7.76 -45.38
CA SER A 835 -21.36 6.79 -44.37
C SER A 835 -21.25 5.34 -44.85
N ASP A 836 -21.61 5.07 -46.10
CA ASP A 836 -21.60 3.71 -46.65
C ASP A 836 -20.17 3.18 -46.85
N LYS A 837 -19.29 4.00 -47.43
CA LYS A 837 -17.86 3.64 -47.57
C LYS A 837 -17.20 3.44 -46.22
N LEU A 838 -17.50 4.32 -45.26
CA LEU A 838 -16.95 4.24 -43.91
C LEU A 838 -17.31 2.89 -43.29
N LYS A 839 -18.60 2.55 -43.20
CA LYS A 839 -19.07 1.29 -42.60
C LYS A 839 -18.40 0.05 -43.20
N ILE A 840 -18.27 -0.01 -44.52
CA ILE A 840 -17.65 -1.14 -45.22
C ILE A 840 -16.14 -1.18 -44.96
N ALA A 841 -15.44 -0.07 -45.17
CA ALA A 841 -13.98 0.02 -45.03
C ALA A 841 -13.50 -0.24 -43.60
N THR A 842 -14.36 0.05 -42.61
CA THR A 842 -14.11 -0.13 -41.18
C THR A 842 -14.60 -1.47 -40.63
N SER A 843 -15.12 -2.36 -41.47
CA SER A 843 -15.59 -3.67 -41.02
C SER A 843 -14.44 -4.56 -40.55
N PRO A 844 -14.60 -5.35 -39.47
CA PRO A 844 -13.53 -6.21 -38.94
C PRO A 844 -12.86 -7.10 -40.00
N ASN A 845 -13.64 -7.76 -40.86
CA ASN A 845 -13.10 -8.65 -41.90
C ASN A 845 -12.28 -7.90 -42.96
N ILE A 846 -12.60 -6.63 -43.22
CA ILE A 846 -11.87 -5.78 -44.15
C ILE A 846 -10.59 -5.26 -43.48
N ILE A 847 -10.66 -4.87 -42.21
CA ILE A 847 -9.48 -4.49 -41.41
C ILE A 847 -8.48 -5.64 -41.36
N ASP A 848 -8.94 -6.87 -41.18
CA ASP A 848 -8.08 -8.07 -41.21
C ASP A 848 -7.33 -8.19 -42.55
N CYS A 849 -7.97 -7.82 -43.67
CA CYS A 849 -7.31 -7.82 -44.98
C CYS A 849 -6.18 -6.78 -45.05
N TYR A 850 -6.36 -5.60 -44.44
CA TYR A 850 -5.29 -4.61 -44.34
C TYR A 850 -4.14 -5.11 -43.47
N GLN A 851 -4.46 -5.75 -42.32
CA GLN A 851 -3.47 -6.28 -41.38
C GLN A 851 -2.66 -7.42 -41.98
N LEU A 852 -3.31 -8.34 -42.70
CA LEU A 852 -2.68 -9.47 -43.39
C LEU A 852 -2.05 -9.06 -44.74
N ASN A 853 -2.09 -7.78 -45.07
CA ASN A 853 -1.49 -7.21 -46.27
C ASN A 853 -2.06 -7.79 -47.59
N TYR A 854 -3.31 -8.23 -47.58
CA TYR A 854 -4.00 -8.67 -48.80
C TYR A 854 -4.30 -7.50 -49.75
N PHE A 855 -4.61 -6.33 -49.18
CA PHE A 855 -4.70 -5.05 -49.89
C PHE A 855 -4.51 -3.87 -48.93
N LYS A 856 -4.20 -2.68 -49.44
CA LYS A 856 -4.07 -1.47 -48.62
C LYS A 856 -5.40 -0.72 -48.54
N PHE A 857 -5.59 -0.01 -47.43
CA PHE A 857 -6.78 0.82 -47.21
C PHE A 857 -7.01 1.82 -48.35
N LYS A 858 -5.96 2.55 -48.77
CA LYS A 858 -6.06 3.56 -49.84
C LYS A 858 -6.58 2.97 -51.15
N ASP A 859 -6.06 1.82 -51.54
CA ASP A 859 -6.47 1.13 -52.77
C ASP A 859 -7.93 0.65 -52.70
N PHE A 860 -8.41 0.28 -51.51
CA PHE A 860 -9.78 -0.23 -51.33
C PHE A 860 -10.83 0.89 -51.32
N VAL A 861 -10.55 2.03 -50.69
CA VAL A 861 -11.52 3.14 -50.59
C VAL A 861 -11.63 3.97 -51.87
N GLU A 862 -10.68 3.85 -52.79
CA GLU A 862 -10.75 4.42 -54.14
C GLU A 862 -11.84 3.75 -55.00
N LEU A 863 -12.25 2.52 -54.68
CA LEU A 863 -13.33 1.82 -55.36
C LEU A 863 -14.68 2.51 -55.13
N ASP A 864 -15.63 2.36 -56.05
CA ASP A 864 -17.01 2.76 -55.79
C ASP A 864 -17.67 1.88 -54.71
N VAL A 865 -18.79 2.34 -54.16
CA VAL A 865 -19.49 1.67 -53.05
C VAL A 865 -19.99 0.28 -53.45
N GLU A 866 -20.47 0.12 -54.68
CA GLU A 866 -21.01 -1.15 -55.20
C GLU A 866 -19.92 -2.22 -55.25
N LYS A 867 -18.74 -1.85 -55.76
CA LYS A 867 -17.57 -2.71 -55.82
C LYS A 867 -17.03 -3.07 -54.44
N MET A 868 -16.95 -2.10 -53.52
CA MET A 868 -16.57 -2.35 -52.13
C MET A 868 -17.54 -3.33 -51.46
N GLN A 869 -18.84 -3.14 -51.66
CA GLN A 869 -19.89 -4.00 -51.12
C GLN A 869 -19.79 -5.43 -51.66
N ALA A 870 -19.58 -5.59 -52.97
CA ALA A 870 -19.43 -6.92 -53.58
C ALA A 870 -18.22 -7.70 -53.03
N ILE A 871 -17.10 -7.03 -52.75
CA ILE A 871 -15.94 -7.63 -52.09
C ILE A 871 -16.27 -7.99 -50.64
N TYR A 872 -16.91 -7.08 -49.92
CA TYR A 872 -17.29 -7.27 -48.52
C TYR A 872 -18.25 -8.45 -48.32
N ASP A 873 -19.29 -8.56 -49.15
CA ASP A 873 -20.27 -9.66 -49.09
C ASP A 873 -19.63 -11.03 -49.37
N ASN A 874 -18.53 -11.04 -50.13
CA ASN A 874 -17.80 -12.25 -50.52
C ASN A 874 -16.41 -12.34 -49.87
N ILE A 875 -16.21 -11.66 -48.73
CA ILE A 875 -14.87 -11.40 -48.18
C ILE A 875 -14.08 -12.68 -47.87
N ARG A 876 -14.73 -13.75 -47.38
CA ARG A 876 -14.06 -15.02 -47.09
C ARG A 876 -13.49 -15.68 -48.35
N GLY A 877 -14.22 -15.60 -49.45
CA GLY A 877 -13.77 -16.10 -50.75
C GLY A 877 -12.60 -15.25 -51.26
N CYS A 878 -12.75 -13.92 -51.22
CA CYS A 878 -11.72 -12.96 -51.61
C CYS A 878 -10.41 -13.15 -50.82
N GLN A 879 -10.51 -13.30 -49.49
CA GLN A 879 -9.37 -13.57 -48.62
C GLN A 879 -8.63 -14.85 -49.02
N ARG A 880 -9.36 -15.93 -49.32
CA ARG A 880 -8.75 -17.21 -49.73
C ARG A 880 -8.02 -17.12 -51.06
N VAL A 881 -8.61 -16.46 -52.07
CA VAL A 881 -7.94 -16.31 -53.38
C VAL A 881 -6.72 -15.40 -53.31
N LEU A 882 -6.71 -14.41 -52.40
CA LEU A 882 -5.56 -13.55 -52.16
C LEU A 882 -4.48 -14.26 -51.31
N SER A 883 -4.87 -14.96 -50.24
CA SER A 883 -3.94 -15.63 -49.33
C SER A 883 -3.22 -16.81 -49.96
N GLU A 884 -3.89 -17.49 -50.89
CA GLU A 884 -3.33 -18.63 -51.62
C GLU A 884 -2.68 -18.21 -52.96
N GLU A 885 -2.52 -16.89 -53.17
CA GLU A 885 -1.84 -16.28 -54.33
C GLU A 885 -2.45 -16.66 -55.70
N HIS A 886 -3.75 -16.97 -55.75
CA HIS A 886 -4.45 -17.27 -57.01
C HIS A 886 -4.73 -16.00 -57.84
N CYS A 887 -4.79 -14.84 -57.18
CA CYS A 887 -4.93 -13.52 -57.81
C CYS A 887 -4.28 -12.44 -56.95
N THR A 888 -4.04 -11.26 -57.54
CA THR A 888 -3.68 -10.06 -56.78
C THR A 888 -4.90 -9.19 -56.51
N PHE A 889 -4.82 -8.26 -55.56
CA PHE A 889 -5.89 -7.27 -55.37
C PHE A 889 -6.10 -6.38 -56.60
N ASN A 890 -5.03 -6.12 -57.37
CA ASN A 890 -5.13 -5.43 -58.65
C ASN A 890 -5.92 -6.22 -59.70
N ASP A 891 -5.97 -7.54 -59.61
CA ASP A 891 -6.85 -8.35 -60.45
C ASP A 891 -8.30 -8.20 -59.97
N LEU A 892 -8.55 -8.39 -58.67
CA LEU A 892 -9.90 -8.29 -58.08
C LEU A 892 -10.56 -6.93 -58.28
N LYS A 893 -9.80 -5.83 -58.17
CA LYS A 893 -10.32 -4.47 -58.33
C LYS A 893 -10.85 -4.20 -59.74
N ASN A 894 -10.32 -4.89 -60.75
CA ASN A 894 -10.70 -4.73 -62.16
C ASN A 894 -11.83 -5.69 -62.60
N VAL A 895 -12.32 -6.57 -61.72
CA VAL A 895 -13.43 -7.50 -62.01
C VAL A 895 -14.78 -6.74 -62.00
N ASP A 896 -15.79 -7.22 -62.71
CA ASP A 896 -17.17 -6.72 -62.54
C ASP A 896 -17.72 -7.13 -61.15
N PRO A 897 -18.35 -6.24 -60.35
CA PRO A 897 -18.95 -6.59 -59.05
C PRO A 897 -19.76 -7.89 -59.06
N ASN A 898 -20.54 -8.14 -60.12
CA ASN A 898 -21.41 -9.32 -60.24
C ASN A 898 -20.64 -10.64 -60.42
N LYS A 899 -19.39 -10.57 -60.86
CA LYS A 899 -18.52 -11.74 -61.06
C LYS A 899 -17.71 -12.12 -59.82
N ILE A 900 -17.55 -11.22 -58.85
CA ILE A 900 -16.69 -11.47 -57.67
C ILE A 900 -17.12 -12.76 -56.95
N LYS A 901 -18.42 -12.94 -56.72
CA LYS A 901 -18.95 -14.13 -56.05
C LYS A 901 -18.54 -15.41 -56.78
N ALA A 902 -18.85 -15.50 -58.07
CA ALA A 902 -18.55 -16.68 -58.88
C ALA A 902 -17.06 -17.02 -58.89
N LEU A 903 -16.19 -16.02 -58.98
CA LEU A 903 -14.73 -16.22 -59.02
C LEU A 903 -14.11 -16.59 -57.66
N THR A 904 -14.84 -16.39 -56.56
CA THR A 904 -14.34 -16.57 -55.18
C THR A 904 -15.08 -17.66 -54.41
N GLU A 905 -15.97 -18.39 -55.09
CA GLU A 905 -16.67 -19.53 -54.51
C GLU A 905 -15.73 -20.68 -54.17
N SER A 906 -16.04 -21.42 -53.09
CA SER A 906 -15.16 -22.48 -52.57
C SER A 906 -14.83 -23.56 -53.60
N ILE A 907 -15.79 -23.86 -54.49
CA ILE A 907 -15.62 -24.86 -55.53
C ILE A 907 -14.66 -24.40 -56.62
N VAL A 908 -14.68 -23.11 -56.96
CA VAL A 908 -13.78 -22.48 -57.92
C VAL A 908 -12.36 -22.40 -57.36
N ILE A 909 -12.23 -22.08 -56.07
CA ILE A 909 -10.94 -22.10 -55.36
C ILE A 909 -10.27 -23.48 -55.40
N LEU A 910 -11.05 -24.56 -55.28
CA LEU A 910 -10.52 -25.92 -55.46
C LEU A 910 -10.00 -26.15 -56.88
N GLY A 911 -10.68 -25.60 -57.89
CA GLY A 911 -10.20 -25.60 -59.28
C GLY A 911 -8.86 -24.90 -59.45
N TYR A 912 -8.67 -23.74 -58.81
CA TYR A 912 -7.37 -23.05 -58.78
C TYR A 912 -6.28 -23.89 -58.12
N LYS A 913 -6.56 -24.49 -56.95
CA LYS A 913 -5.60 -25.39 -56.23
C LYS A 913 -5.17 -26.58 -57.06
N SER A 914 -6.12 -27.18 -57.77
CA SER A 914 -5.87 -28.34 -58.64
C SER A 914 -5.25 -27.94 -59.99
N LYS A 915 -5.01 -26.65 -60.22
CA LYS A 915 -4.44 -26.08 -61.46
C LYS A 915 -5.25 -26.41 -62.70
N TYR A 916 -6.56 -26.57 -62.56
CA TYR A 916 -7.45 -26.80 -63.71
C TYR A 916 -7.57 -25.53 -64.54
N PHE A 917 -7.69 -24.39 -63.88
CA PHE A 917 -7.74 -23.06 -64.49
C PHE A 917 -7.13 -22.02 -63.56
N THR A 918 -6.91 -20.81 -64.06
CA THR A 918 -6.37 -19.69 -63.28
C THR A 918 -7.42 -18.61 -63.12
N PHE A 919 -7.29 -17.79 -62.07
CA PHE A 919 -8.17 -16.64 -61.85
C PHE A 919 -8.19 -15.70 -63.08
N ASN A 920 -7.00 -15.41 -63.63
CA ASN A 920 -6.87 -14.58 -64.83
C ASN A 920 -7.48 -15.22 -66.08
N GLY A 921 -7.51 -16.55 -66.17
CA GLY A 921 -8.21 -17.25 -67.26
C GLY A 921 -9.74 -17.13 -67.19
N LEU A 922 -10.30 -16.86 -66.00
CA LEU A 922 -11.74 -16.73 -65.78
C LEU A 922 -12.24 -15.28 -65.69
N LYS A 923 -11.41 -14.33 -65.26
CA LYS A 923 -11.89 -12.98 -64.95
C LYS A 923 -12.45 -12.21 -66.16
N ASP A 924 -11.89 -12.47 -67.35
CA ASP A 924 -12.17 -11.72 -68.58
C ASP A 924 -13.33 -12.30 -69.41
N ILE A 925 -13.89 -13.46 -69.02
CA ILE A 925 -15.03 -14.10 -69.70
C ILE A 925 -16.37 -13.76 -69.03
N SER A 926 -17.50 -14.02 -69.69
CA SER A 926 -18.84 -13.67 -69.17
C SER A 926 -19.22 -14.46 -67.91
N LEU A 927 -20.09 -13.91 -67.06
CA LEU A 927 -20.50 -14.55 -65.80
C LEU A 927 -21.12 -15.94 -66.02
N GLU A 928 -21.97 -16.08 -67.05
CA GLU A 928 -22.58 -17.35 -67.42
C GLU A 928 -21.51 -18.40 -67.77
N LYS A 929 -20.50 -18.01 -68.57
CA LYS A 929 -19.38 -18.90 -68.92
C LYS A 929 -18.56 -19.29 -67.69
N ILE A 930 -18.29 -18.36 -66.77
CA ILE A 930 -17.60 -18.68 -65.51
C ILE A 930 -18.38 -19.77 -64.77
N GLN A 931 -19.68 -19.57 -64.55
CA GLN A 931 -20.51 -20.54 -63.83
C GLN A 931 -20.56 -21.92 -64.48
N THR A 932 -20.61 -21.98 -65.82
CA THR A 932 -20.56 -23.24 -66.57
C THR A 932 -19.19 -23.93 -66.46
N LEU A 933 -18.10 -23.18 -66.64
CA LEU A 933 -16.72 -23.69 -66.61
C LEU A 933 -16.28 -24.13 -65.22
N THR A 934 -16.88 -23.55 -64.18
CA THR A 934 -16.56 -23.83 -62.77
C THR A 934 -17.63 -24.64 -62.07
N SER A 935 -18.56 -25.25 -62.83
CA SER A 935 -19.58 -26.13 -62.28
C SER A 935 -18.96 -27.38 -61.66
N LYS A 936 -19.71 -28.04 -60.77
CA LYS A 936 -19.25 -29.27 -60.13
C LYS A 936 -18.98 -30.36 -61.16
N GLU A 937 -19.83 -30.44 -62.17
CA GLU A 937 -19.74 -31.39 -63.27
C GLU A 937 -18.47 -31.16 -64.09
N ALA A 938 -18.15 -29.90 -64.44
CA ALA A 938 -16.94 -29.55 -65.17
C ALA A 938 -15.67 -29.92 -64.38
N LEU A 939 -15.65 -29.64 -63.06
CA LEU A 939 -14.51 -29.95 -62.20
C LEU A 939 -14.23 -31.46 -62.04
N ILE A 940 -15.27 -32.30 -62.04
CA ILE A 940 -15.12 -33.76 -62.01
C ILE A 940 -14.40 -34.22 -63.29
N LYS A 941 -14.76 -33.66 -64.45
CA LYS A 941 -14.13 -34.02 -65.72
C LYS A 941 -12.66 -33.61 -65.80
N TYR A 942 -12.31 -32.41 -65.32
CA TYR A 942 -10.90 -32.02 -65.22
C TYR A 942 -10.09 -32.98 -64.33
N GLY A 943 -10.68 -33.48 -63.24
CA GLY A 943 -10.03 -34.41 -62.31
C GLY A 943 -9.78 -35.81 -62.87
N ASN A 944 -10.62 -36.29 -63.78
CA ASN A 944 -10.44 -37.58 -64.46
C ASN A 944 -9.38 -37.53 -65.59
N LYS A 945 -8.80 -36.35 -65.87
CA LYS A 945 -7.88 -36.07 -67.00
C LYS A 945 -8.50 -36.24 -68.39
N ASP A 946 -9.83 -36.28 -68.48
CA ASP A 946 -10.53 -36.47 -69.75
C ASP A 946 -10.42 -35.24 -70.67
N LEU A 947 -10.30 -34.02 -70.11
CA LEU A 947 -10.22 -32.75 -70.86
C LEU A 947 -9.40 -31.69 -70.10
N LYS A 948 -8.77 -30.73 -70.81
CA LYS A 948 -8.14 -29.54 -70.22
C LYS A 948 -9.10 -28.34 -70.27
N PHE A 949 -8.88 -27.36 -69.40
CA PHE A 949 -9.69 -26.13 -69.36
C PHE A 949 -9.74 -25.38 -70.70
N GLU A 950 -8.62 -25.32 -71.42
CA GLU A 950 -8.59 -24.67 -72.75
C GLU A 950 -9.47 -25.41 -73.77
N ASP A 951 -9.63 -26.73 -73.65
CA ASP A 951 -10.50 -27.52 -74.54
C ASP A 951 -11.98 -27.20 -74.28
N PHE A 952 -12.36 -27.07 -72.99
CA PHE A 952 -13.72 -26.73 -72.57
C PHE A 952 -14.05 -25.26 -72.89
N LYS A 953 -13.08 -24.36 -72.71
CA LYS A 953 -13.18 -22.94 -73.05
C LYS A 953 -13.32 -22.74 -74.57
N ALA A 954 -12.47 -23.38 -75.37
CA ALA A 954 -12.54 -23.31 -76.84
C ALA A 954 -13.88 -23.84 -77.37
N SER A 955 -14.39 -24.92 -76.78
CA SER A 955 -15.70 -25.47 -77.16
C SER A 955 -16.87 -24.53 -76.87
N LEU A 956 -16.81 -23.78 -75.77
CA LEU A 956 -17.79 -22.72 -75.45
C LEU A 956 -17.65 -21.47 -76.34
N GLU A 957 -16.45 -21.20 -76.86
CA GLU A 957 -16.22 -20.13 -77.85
C GLU A 957 -16.77 -20.53 -79.23
N ILE A 958 -16.52 -21.76 -79.68
CA ILE A 958 -17.05 -22.32 -80.93
C ILE A 958 -18.59 -22.41 -80.89
N ALA A 959 -19.18 -22.81 -79.75
CA ALA A 959 -20.63 -22.87 -79.59
C ALA A 959 -21.31 -21.49 -79.63
N ASP A 960 -20.60 -20.41 -79.28
CA ASP A 960 -21.11 -19.04 -79.42
C ASP A 960 -20.98 -18.54 -80.87
N ASP A 961 -19.92 -18.90 -81.61
CA ASP A 961 -19.78 -18.58 -83.04
C ASP A 961 -20.85 -19.29 -83.90
N HIS A 962 -21.28 -20.48 -83.49
CA HIS A 962 -22.35 -21.26 -84.15
C HIS A 962 -23.77 -20.97 -83.64
N LYS A 963 -23.95 -20.15 -82.59
CA LYS A 963 -25.29 -19.75 -82.10
C LYS A 963 -26.12 -18.94 -83.12
N THR A 964 -25.53 -18.53 -84.24
CA THR A 964 -26.26 -17.90 -85.35
C THR A 964 -27.02 -18.92 -86.21
N GLU A 965 -26.72 -20.22 -86.09
CA GLU A 965 -27.45 -21.31 -86.76
C GLU A 965 -27.64 -22.47 -85.78
N MET A 966 -28.69 -22.42 -84.96
CA MET A 966 -29.51 -23.55 -84.48
C MET A 966 -30.22 -23.18 -83.18
N SER A 967 -31.52 -22.87 -83.31
CA SER A 967 -32.49 -22.91 -82.21
C SER A 967 -32.85 -24.36 -81.89
N GLU A 968 -32.95 -24.70 -80.61
CA GLU A 968 -33.31 -26.02 -80.03
C GLU A 968 -32.14 -26.96 -79.69
N VAL A 969 -31.44 -26.69 -78.57
CA VAL A 969 -30.85 -27.76 -77.74
C VAL A 969 -31.00 -27.42 -76.26
N SER A 970 -31.58 -28.37 -75.51
CA SER A 970 -31.65 -28.37 -74.05
C SER A 970 -30.29 -28.72 -73.46
N SER A 971 -29.76 -27.88 -72.56
CA SER A 971 -28.48 -28.03 -71.84
C SER A 971 -27.22 -27.81 -72.70
N PHE A 972 -26.66 -26.60 -72.59
CA PHE A 972 -25.40 -26.17 -73.24
C PHE A 972 -24.19 -27.04 -72.86
N THR A 973 -24.28 -27.72 -71.71
CA THR A 973 -23.27 -28.65 -71.18
C THR A 973 -23.08 -29.89 -72.05
N ASP A 974 -24.14 -30.41 -72.68
CA ASP A 974 -24.06 -31.66 -73.46
C ASP A 974 -23.46 -31.44 -74.85
N LEU A 975 -23.57 -30.21 -75.39
CA LEU A 975 -23.10 -29.85 -76.73
C LEU A 975 -21.57 -29.78 -76.82
N VAL A 976 -20.92 -29.34 -75.73
CA VAL A 976 -19.44 -29.34 -75.62
C VAL A 976 -18.88 -30.75 -75.45
N ILE A 977 -19.67 -31.68 -74.89
CA ILE A 977 -19.22 -33.04 -74.55
C ILE A 977 -19.25 -33.96 -75.78
N ASN A 978 -20.25 -33.83 -76.66
CA ASN A 978 -20.45 -34.77 -77.77
C ASN A 978 -19.54 -34.53 -78.99
N ASN A 979 -18.91 -33.37 -79.13
CA ASN A 979 -18.02 -33.09 -80.27
C ASN A 979 -16.68 -33.85 -80.26
N HIS A 980 -16.37 -34.62 -79.21
CA HIS A 980 -15.11 -35.38 -79.12
C HIS A 980 -15.23 -36.87 -79.49
N GLU A 981 -16.43 -37.43 -79.66
CA GLU A 981 -16.62 -38.88 -79.95
C GLU A 981 -16.83 -39.22 -81.44
N GLU A 982 -16.97 -38.25 -82.36
CA GLU A 982 -17.31 -38.50 -83.77
C GLU A 982 -16.14 -38.61 -84.78
N ASN A 983 -14.87 -38.72 -84.34
CA ASN A 983 -13.74 -38.90 -85.27
C ASN A 983 -13.01 -40.24 -85.10
N VAL A 984 -13.66 -41.34 -85.48
CA VAL A 984 -13.00 -42.63 -85.80
C VAL A 984 -13.59 -43.27 -87.07
N ASP A 985 -12.76 -43.27 -88.12
CA ASP A 985 -12.70 -44.08 -89.35
C ASP A 985 -13.81 -44.08 -90.42
N ILE A 986 -13.53 -43.37 -91.52
CA ILE A 986 -13.66 -43.92 -92.89
C ILE A 986 -12.33 -43.71 -93.62
N ILE A 987 -11.49 -44.76 -93.69
CA ILE A 987 -10.37 -44.82 -94.64
C ILE A 987 -10.93 -45.22 -96.00
N GLY A 988 -10.87 -44.24 -96.92
CA GLY A 988 -10.14 -44.39 -98.18
C GLY A 988 -10.71 -45.36 -99.20
N ARG A 989 -10.90 -44.82 -100.39
CA ARG A 989 -10.81 -45.61 -101.59
C ARG A 989 -10.11 -44.75 -102.66
N ASP A 990 -9.11 -45.23 -103.39
CA ASP A 990 -8.96 -46.62 -103.85
C ASP A 990 -10.32 -47.30 -104.02
N LEU A 991 -11.10 -46.61 -104.88
CA LEU A 991 -12.38 -46.84 -105.58
C LEU A 991 -13.80 -46.61 -104.98
#